data_AF-A0A1X0UGG8-F1
#
_entry.id   AF-A0A1X0UGG8-F1
#
_cell.length_a   1.000
_cell.length_b   1.000
_cell.length_c   1.000
_cell.angle_alpha   90.00
_cell.angle_beta   90.00
_cell.angle_gamma   90.00
#
_symmetry.space_group_name_H-M   'P 1'
#
loop_
_entity.id
_entity.type
_entity.pdbx_description
1 polymer ?
#
loop_
_entity_poly.entity_id
_entity_poly.type
_entity_poly.pdbx_seq_one_letter_code
_entity_poly.pdbx_strand_id
1 'polypeptide(L)'
;MTDTTSARVSTQSSGRVGFSERVNPELMRLLSAVDLDTEYVRGEGTVLFDAEGRSYLDFAGAYGALPFGHNPRAVWQAMDAVRNSGEAVFVQPAVLSAAGDLASSLVSVAPAGLGRVTFVNSGAEAVEVAIKIARSATGRLGVLSTHNSFHGKTLGALSATGNAKYQAGFGAPAPGFASIAFGDSDALDAALTDNPDQYAVFVVEPIQGEGGVITPPEGYLRRVREICSAHGVLMALDEVQTGLGRTGRLFACEHESVVPDILTLAKALGGGVLPSGAVLCKPELVGESFSLRHTSTFAGNALTARVGVAVVDELIADSQALVRRVRGCGEVLKSELERIARKYPSVVTDVRGRGLLLGVELTEDINFVGVQSLLGSIAHQQNLAVMISSYLSRVEGIRLAPTLFGARVLRVEPPLTVSDSECRQFVAALDRALSFVAEGDLGGLIGHLVGRPAKAEPTVYPTGARRIPHLPAQESDHRFGFIAHPLNLEVFGAFDPTLVEFTHAERAELLNRFASATSELNPSPFVIGSGRIVPTSGVAAHGYLIGLPYTSAALLELPAEVAVASVSAAVQLAFDAGAEVVGLGGYSSVVTANGLALGEMSGVVTTGNSFTAAASIRAVRRVCSERGLDLADLRVTILGAAGAIGRTIARVLAPDVGTVTLVGRPGERGQIAPKLWDAAIEIAAAARGGRGALAIAAEQAGGSVDDLIGSGHLEFFDDPAAGVARAHIVIAATSAPHALIDAADLAPNAIVCDVAQPPNIPYDVGLVRPDVTVFDGGIVRLPEGSDFGLTFGLAPGLTYACMAETMLLSLSREFDLRSLGTALDSANVERLGELADRYGFELAEATRWRETK
;
A
#
# COMPACT_ATOMS: atom_id res chain seq x y z
N MET A 1 22.44 -41.15 -1.40
CA MET A 1 21.35 -40.24 -1.00
C MET A 1 21.91 -38.85 -1.13
N THR A 2 21.63 -38.23 -2.27
CA THR A 2 22.24 -37.01 -2.77
C THR A 2 21.41 -35.80 -2.32
N ASP A 3 22.07 -34.97 -1.54
CA ASP A 3 21.63 -33.65 -1.10
C ASP A 3 21.37 -32.77 -2.33
N THR A 4 20.12 -32.37 -2.53
CA THR A 4 19.67 -31.54 -3.67
C THR A 4 18.96 -30.28 -3.18
N THR A 5 19.51 -29.62 -2.16
CA THR A 5 19.36 -28.17 -2.06
C THR A 5 20.30 -27.53 -3.07
N SER A 6 19.78 -27.26 -4.27
CA SER A 6 20.39 -26.35 -5.23
C SER A 6 20.42 -24.94 -4.60
N ALA A 7 21.47 -24.68 -3.82
CA ALA A 7 21.89 -23.31 -3.58
C ALA A 7 22.24 -22.72 -4.95
N ARG A 8 21.36 -21.88 -5.50
CA ARG A 8 21.71 -20.99 -6.60
C ARG A 8 22.78 -20.04 -6.08
N VAL A 9 24.04 -20.47 -6.18
CA VAL A 9 25.19 -19.56 -6.12
C VAL A 9 25.13 -18.75 -7.41
N SER A 10 24.27 -17.73 -7.40
CA SER A 10 24.37 -16.61 -8.32
C SER A 10 25.73 -16.00 -8.07
N THR A 11 26.65 -16.15 -9.02
CA THR A 11 27.86 -15.34 -9.08
C THR A 11 27.40 -13.90 -9.33
N GLN A 12 27.04 -13.18 -8.27
CA GLN A 12 26.61 -11.79 -8.39
C GLN A 12 27.72 -11.00 -9.08
N SER A 13 27.38 -10.30 -10.16
CA SER A 13 28.35 -9.46 -10.85
C SER A 13 28.86 -8.38 -9.89
N SER A 14 30.12 -7.96 -10.04
CA SER A 14 30.64 -6.82 -9.29
C SER A 14 29.80 -5.55 -9.50
N GLY A 15 29.14 -5.43 -10.65
CA GLY A 15 28.21 -4.35 -10.97
C GLY A 15 26.95 -4.38 -10.10
N ARG A 16 26.32 -5.55 -9.94
CA ARG A 16 25.14 -5.73 -9.09
C ARG A 16 25.42 -5.38 -7.63
N VAL A 17 26.54 -5.86 -7.08
CA VAL A 17 27.01 -5.51 -5.73
C VAL A 17 27.29 -4.01 -5.62
N GLY A 18 27.92 -3.43 -6.64
CA GLY A 18 28.15 -1.99 -6.72
C GLY A 18 26.84 -1.19 -6.66
N PHE A 19 25.80 -1.62 -7.38
CA PHE A 19 24.50 -0.96 -7.38
C PHE A 19 23.82 -1.03 -6.01
N SER A 20 23.78 -2.23 -5.42
CA SER A 20 23.13 -2.49 -4.14
C SER A 20 23.81 -1.77 -2.97
N GLU A 21 25.14 -1.67 -2.97
CA GLU A 21 25.89 -1.10 -1.85
C GLU A 21 26.17 0.40 -2.00
N ARG A 22 26.31 0.90 -3.23
CA ARG A 22 26.91 2.23 -3.49
C ARG A 22 26.04 3.16 -4.32
N VAL A 23 25.02 2.67 -5.03
CA VAL A 23 24.18 3.50 -5.90
C VAL A 23 22.80 3.72 -5.30
N ASN A 24 22.04 2.65 -5.05
CA ASN A 24 20.69 2.76 -4.52
C ASN A 24 20.26 1.47 -3.79
N PRO A 25 20.68 1.27 -2.53
CA PRO A 25 20.30 0.10 -1.73
C PRO A 25 18.79 -0.07 -1.63
N GLU A 26 18.06 1.02 -1.39
CA GLU A 26 16.61 1.01 -1.25
C GLU A 26 15.92 0.52 -2.52
N LEU A 27 16.28 1.09 -3.68
CA LEU A 27 15.68 0.64 -4.94
C LEU A 27 16.03 -0.81 -5.25
N MET A 28 17.26 -1.25 -4.96
CA MET A 28 17.65 -2.64 -5.17
C MET A 28 16.78 -3.59 -4.33
N ARG A 29 16.59 -3.26 -3.06
CA ARG A 29 15.77 -4.04 -2.13
C ARG A 29 14.31 -4.12 -2.59
N LEU A 30 13.75 -2.97 -3.00
CA LEU A 30 12.40 -2.87 -3.55
C LEU A 30 12.22 -3.73 -4.81
N LEU A 31 13.13 -3.62 -5.78
CA LEU A 31 13.07 -4.41 -7.01
C LEU A 31 13.26 -5.90 -6.72
N SER A 32 14.14 -6.27 -5.79
CA SER A 32 14.40 -7.67 -5.41
C SER A 32 13.18 -8.33 -4.76
N ALA A 33 12.45 -7.58 -3.93
CA ALA A 33 11.27 -8.09 -3.23
C ALA A 33 10.18 -8.61 -4.20
N VAL A 34 10.09 -8.00 -5.38
CA VAL A 34 9.11 -8.33 -6.43
C VAL A 34 9.76 -8.86 -7.70
N ASP A 35 10.99 -9.38 -7.63
CA ASP A 35 11.71 -9.95 -8.77
C ASP A 35 11.78 -9.03 -10.03
N LEU A 36 11.88 -7.72 -9.86
CA LEU A 36 12.10 -6.73 -10.94
C LEU A 36 13.55 -6.26 -11.06
N ASP A 37 14.46 -6.99 -10.42
CA ASP A 37 15.88 -6.71 -10.25
C ASP A 37 16.79 -7.43 -11.27
N THR A 38 16.24 -7.83 -12.42
CA THR A 38 16.98 -8.52 -13.48
C THR A 38 18.15 -7.67 -13.98
N GLU A 39 19.34 -8.26 -14.03
CA GLU A 39 20.52 -7.67 -14.66
C GLU A 39 20.52 -8.01 -16.16
N TYR A 40 20.30 -7.00 -17.00
CA TYR A 40 20.37 -7.16 -18.45
C TYR A 40 21.79 -6.87 -18.95
N VAL A 41 22.41 -7.84 -19.62
CA VAL A 41 23.81 -7.77 -20.08
C VAL A 41 23.92 -7.48 -21.58
N ARG A 42 22.83 -7.64 -22.33
CA ARG A 42 22.76 -7.35 -23.77
C ARG A 42 21.36 -6.89 -24.15
N GLY A 43 21.27 -6.03 -25.16
CA GLY A 43 20.02 -5.65 -25.79
C GLY A 43 20.19 -5.47 -27.29
N GLU A 44 19.16 -5.79 -28.07
CA GLU A 44 19.14 -5.60 -29.52
C GLU A 44 17.70 -5.38 -29.98
N GLY A 45 17.45 -4.25 -30.66
CA GLY A 45 16.11 -3.88 -31.09
C GLY A 45 15.15 -3.79 -29.90
N THR A 46 14.08 -4.56 -29.94
CA THR A 46 13.04 -4.62 -28.88
C THR A 46 13.37 -5.59 -27.75
N VAL A 47 14.50 -6.29 -27.80
CA VAL A 47 14.79 -7.43 -26.92
C VAL A 47 15.98 -7.15 -26.00
N LEU A 48 15.84 -7.50 -24.73
CA LEU A 48 16.90 -7.55 -23.73
C LEU A 48 17.26 -9.00 -23.40
N PHE A 49 18.48 -9.23 -22.92
CA PHE A 49 18.96 -10.54 -22.50
C PHE A 49 19.62 -10.43 -21.13
N ASP A 50 19.24 -11.32 -20.21
CA ASP A 50 19.91 -11.44 -18.91
C ASP A 50 21.20 -12.27 -18.98
N ALA A 51 21.91 -12.37 -17.86
CA ALA A 51 23.17 -13.09 -17.75
C ALA A 51 23.01 -14.61 -18.02
N GLU A 52 21.83 -15.16 -17.80
CA GLU A 52 21.47 -16.55 -18.07
C GLU A 52 21.04 -16.78 -19.54
N GLY A 53 20.99 -15.74 -20.35
CA GLY A 53 20.66 -15.79 -21.77
C GLY A 53 19.15 -15.79 -22.07
N ARG A 54 18.29 -15.57 -21.07
CA ARG A 54 16.85 -15.42 -21.27
C ARG A 54 16.56 -14.07 -21.92
N SER A 55 15.67 -14.09 -22.92
CA SER A 55 15.22 -12.92 -23.66
C SER A 55 14.00 -12.26 -23.02
N TYR A 56 13.92 -10.94 -23.09
CA TYR A 56 12.79 -10.14 -22.61
C TYR A 56 12.36 -9.12 -23.66
N LEU A 57 11.07 -9.09 -24.03
CA LEU A 57 10.52 -8.01 -24.85
C LEU A 57 10.41 -6.73 -24.01
N ASP A 58 10.97 -5.63 -24.50
CA ASP A 58 10.99 -4.35 -23.79
C ASP A 58 9.81 -3.46 -24.17
N PHE A 59 8.74 -3.54 -23.39
CA PHE A 59 7.58 -2.65 -23.48
C PHE A 59 7.65 -1.45 -22.53
N ALA A 60 8.74 -1.33 -21.77
CA ALA A 60 9.02 -0.16 -20.95
C ALA A 60 9.73 0.96 -21.73
N GLY A 61 10.51 0.61 -22.76
CA GLY A 61 11.15 1.56 -23.70
C GLY A 61 12.00 2.64 -23.04
N ALA A 62 12.52 2.36 -21.84
CA ALA A 62 13.22 3.31 -20.98
C ALA A 62 12.47 4.65 -20.84
N TYR A 63 11.17 4.60 -20.51
CA TYR A 63 10.34 5.79 -20.30
C TYR A 63 10.28 6.68 -21.57
N GLY A 64 10.32 6.06 -22.75
CA GLY A 64 10.28 6.73 -24.05
C GLY A 64 11.65 7.12 -24.63
N ALA A 65 12.76 6.87 -23.92
CA ALA A 65 14.10 7.23 -24.38
C ALA A 65 14.69 6.30 -25.46
N LEU A 66 14.06 5.15 -25.74
CA LEU A 66 14.51 4.17 -26.74
C LEU A 66 13.62 4.19 -28.00
N PRO A 67 13.74 5.19 -28.90
CA PRO A 67 12.87 5.29 -30.06
C PRO A 67 13.04 4.12 -31.03
N PHE A 68 14.27 3.65 -31.22
CA PHE A 68 14.58 2.58 -32.17
C PHE A 68 14.95 1.25 -31.50
N GLY A 69 14.80 1.18 -30.17
CA GLY A 69 15.20 0.04 -29.36
C GLY A 69 16.67 0.07 -28.96
N HIS A 70 17.19 -1.07 -28.54
CA HIS A 70 18.53 -1.28 -28.03
C HIS A 70 19.55 -1.41 -29.17
N ASN A 71 20.71 -0.76 -29.01
CA ASN A 71 21.80 -0.76 -29.98
C ASN A 71 21.40 -0.42 -31.43
N PRO A 72 20.71 0.70 -31.66
CA PRO A 72 20.25 1.04 -33.01
C PRO A 72 21.43 1.39 -33.94
N ARG A 73 21.45 0.72 -35.10
CA ARG A 73 22.54 0.79 -36.07
C ARG A 73 22.87 2.23 -36.50
N ALA A 74 21.86 3.04 -36.81
CA ALA A 74 22.05 4.41 -37.30
C ALA A 74 22.76 5.31 -36.26
N VAL A 75 22.42 5.14 -34.98
CA VAL A 75 23.03 5.91 -33.88
C VAL A 75 24.50 5.52 -33.68
N TRP A 76 24.80 4.22 -33.65
CA TRP A 76 26.18 3.74 -33.56
C TRP A 76 27.02 4.15 -34.77
N GLN A 77 26.45 4.12 -35.98
CA GLN A 77 27.11 4.60 -37.19
C GLN A 77 27.44 6.10 -37.11
N ALA A 78 26.53 6.93 -36.57
CA ALA A 78 26.80 8.35 -36.36
C ALA A 78 27.93 8.57 -35.35
N MET A 79 27.95 7.82 -34.25
CA MET A 79 29.03 7.88 -33.26
C MET A 79 30.38 7.42 -33.83
N ASP A 80 30.39 6.30 -34.56
CA ASP A 80 31.58 5.78 -35.22
C ASP A 80 32.11 6.75 -36.29
N ALA A 81 31.23 7.44 -37.01
CA ALA A 81 31.62 8.46 -37.98
C ALA A 81 32.36 9.63 -37.32
N VAL A 82 31.88 10.12 -36.17
CA VAL A 82 32.58 11.15 -35.36
C VAL A 82 33.94 10.65 -34.89
N ARG A 83 34.00 9.42 -34.35
CA ARG A 83 35.27 8.82 -33.90
C ARG A 83 36.28 8.68 -35.05
N ASN A 84 35.83 8.19 -36.20
CA ASN A 84 36.70 7.89 -37.34
C ASN A 84 37.18 9.15 -38.07
N SER A 85 36.38 10.22 -38.08
CA SER A 85 36.77 11.51 -38.68
C SER A 85 37.68 12.34 -37.78
N GLY A 86 37.69 12.05 -36.47
CA GLY A 86 38.38 12.87 -35.48
C GLY A 86 37.71 14.24 -35.25
N GLU A 87 36.40 14.35 -35.52
CA GLU A 87 35.65 15.59 -35.28
C GLU A 87 35.71 15.97 -33.79
N ALA A 88 36.14 17.20 -33.51
CA ALA A 88 36.30 17.67 -32.14
C ALA A 88 34.95 17.79 -31.43
N VAL A 89 34.81 17.12 -30.28
CA VAL A 89 33.52 16.96 -29.59
C VAL A 89 33.16 18.18 -28.73
N PHE A 90 34.04 18.57 -27.81
CA PHE A 90 33.86 19.72 -26.91
C PHE A 90 34.85 20.82 -27.29
N VAL A 91 34.33 21.92 -27.82
CA VAL A 91 35.15 23.02 -28.36
C VAL A 91 34.69 24.40 -27.90
N GLN A 92 33.78 24.49 -26.92
CA GLN A 92 33.33 25.79 -26.41
C GLN A 92 34.52 26.62 -25.88
N PRO A 93 34.56 27.95 -26.10
CA PRO A 93 33.53 28.81 -26.71
C PRO A 93 33.72 29.03 -28.24
N ALA A 94 34.14 28.00 -29.00
CA ALA A 94 34.21 28.07 -30.45
C ALA A 94 32.88 27.75 -31.15
N VAL A 95 32.85 27.89 -32.47
CA VAL A 95 31.67 27.60 -33.31
C VAL A 95 31.33 26.11 -33.26
N LEU A 96 30.10 25.79 -32.87
CA LEU A 96 29.57 24.43 -32.76
C LEU A 96 28.87 24.01 -34.08
N SER A 97 29.63 23.68 -35.13
CA SER A 97 29.06 23.39 -36.47
C SER A 97 28.03 22.25 -36.44
N ALA A 98 28.35 21.13 -35.80
CA ALA A 98 27.43 19.99 -35.70
C ALA A 98 26.13 20.34 -34.97
N ALA A 99 26.18 21.21 -33.95
CA ALA A 99 24.99 21.73 -33.29
C ALA A 99 24.14 22.58 -34.24
N GLY A 100 24.78 23.36 -35.12
CA GLY A 100 24.11 24.10 -36.19
C GLY A 100 23.39 23.19 -37.20
N ASP A 101 24.00 22.05 -37.55
CA ASP A 101 23.39 21.04 -38.43
C ASP A 101 22.14 20.43 -37.76
N LEU A 102 22.25 20.03 -36.49
CA LEU A 102 21.10 19.52 -35.73
C LEU A 102 20.00 20.59 -35.57
N ALA A 103 20.37 21.83 -35.26
CA ALA A 103 19.42 22.92 -35.13
C ALA A 103 18.66 23.16 -36.44
N SER A 104 19.35 23.11 -37.58
CA SER A 104 18.74 23.24 -38.90
C SER A 104 17.77 22.08 -39.19
N SER A 105 18.19 20.85 -38.87
CA SER A 105 17.35 19.65 -39.02
C SER A 105 16.08 19.74 -38.16
N LEU A 106 16.21 20.08 -36.87
CA LEU A 106 15.08 20.25 -35.95
C LEU A 106 14.12 21.37 -36.39
N VAL A 107 14.63 22.53 -36.79
CA VAL A 107 13.80 23.64 -37.28
C VAL A 107 13.06 23.27 -38.56
N SER A 108 13.66 22.46 -39.44
CA SER A 108 13.03 22.06 -40.70
C SER A 108 11.79 21.18 -40.51
N VAL A 109 11.68 20.49 -39.38
CA VAL A 109 10.57 19.58 -39.07
C VAL A 109 9.63 20.13 -38.00
N ALA A 110 10.05 21.16 -37.26
CA ALA A 110 9.28 21.77 -36.19
C ALA A 110 8.00 22.48 -36.69
N PRO A 111 7.01 22.68 -35.81
CA PRO A 111 5.89 23.56 -36.10
C PRO A 111 6.35 24.95 -36.59
N ALA A 112 5.67 25.48 -37.61
CA ALA A 112 6.07 26.73 -38.26
C ALA A 112 6.11 27.90 -37.26
N GLY A 113 7.22 28.63 -37.24
CA GLY A 113 7.45 29.78 -36.34
C GLY A 113 8.49 29.51 -35.25
N LEU A 114 8.83 28.25 -34.98
CA LEU A 114 9.96 27.91 -34.09
C LEU A 114 11.26 27.93 -34.89
N GLY A 115 12.16 28.87 -34.58
CA GLY A 115 13.36 29.13 -35.40
C GLY A 115 14.67 29.29 -34.62
N ARG A 116 14.65 29.17 -33.30
CA ARG A 116 15.85 29.16 -32.45
C ARG A 116 15.88 27.89 -31.62
N VAL A 117 17.09 27.34 -31.47
CA VAL A 117 17.33 26.11 -30.71
C VAL A 117 18.38 26.39 -29.64
N THR A 118 18.08 26.03 -28.39
CA THR A 118 19.05 25.94 -27.30
C THR A 118 19.21 24.49 -26.91
N PHE A 119 20.43 23.96 -26.96
CA PHE A 119 20.69 22.56 -26.58
C PHE A 119 20.90 22.42 -25.07
N VAL A 120 20.53 21.25 -24.56
CA VAL A 120 20.67 20.82 -23.17
C VAL A 120 20.99 19.32 -23.14
N ASN A 121 21.16 18.74 -21.95
CA ASN A 121 21.55 17.35 -21.77
C ASN A 121 20.37 16.45 -21.33
N SER A 122 19.26 17.04 -20.88
CA SER A 122 18.12 16.30 -20.36
C SER A 122 16.81 17.05 -20.53
N GLY A 123 15.68 16.37 -20.30
CA GLY A 123 14.35 17.00 -20.32
C GLY A 123 14.16 18.02 -19.20
N ALA A 124 14.66 17.73 -17.99
CA ALA A 124 14.57 18.68 -16.88
C ALA A 124 15.32 19.98 -17.19
N GLU A 125 16.53 19.88 -17.76
CA GLU A 125 17.26 21.06 -18.22
C GLU A 125 16.51 21.80 -19.34
N ALA A 126 15.80 21.09 -20.23
CA ALA A 126 15.01 21.71 -21.29
C ALA A 126 13.89 22.58 -20.69
N VAL A 127 13.22 22.09 -19.65
CA VAL A 127 12.18 22.86 -18.93
C VAL A 127 12.78 24.05 -18.18
N GLU A 128 13.91 23.88 -17.50
CA GLU A 128 14.62 25.00 -16.83
C GLU A 128 14.96 26.11 -17.85
N VAL A 129 15.41 25.72 -19.04
CA VAL A 129 15.70 26.65 -20.13
C VAL A 129 14.44 27.32 -20.66
N ALA A 130 13.34 26.59 -20.85
CA ALA A 130 12.05 27.16 -21.25
C ALA A 130 11.57 28.23 -20.26
N ILE A 131 11.66 27.95 -18.96
CA ILE A 131 11.33 28.90 -17.88
C ILE A 131 12.24 30.14 -17.97
N LYS A 132 13.54 29.97 -18.18
CA LYS A 132 14.50 31.09 -18.28
C LYS A 132 14.28 31.94 -19.52
N ILE A 133 13.99 31.33 -20.67
CA ILE A 133 13.63 32.05 -21.90
C ILE A 133 12.38 32.89 -21.61
N ALA A 134 11.34 32.29 -21.04
CA ALA A 134 10.09 32.99 -20.76
C ALA A 134 10.26 34.15 -19.78
N ARG A 135 10.98 33.95 -18.68
CA ARG A 135 11.28 35.02 -17.72
C ARG A 135 12.11 36.14 -18.35
N SER A 136 13.10 35.80 -19.17
CA SER A 136 13.91 36.80 -19.87
C SER A 136 13.11 37.59 -20.90
N ALA A 137 12.18 36.96 -21.61
CA ALA A 137 11.42 37.59 -22.68
C ALA A 137 10.29 38.48 -22.13
N THR A 138 9.65 38.06 -21.04
CA THR A 138 8.48 38.75 -20.47
C THR A 138 8.81 39.69 -19.31
N GLY A 139 9.93 39.48 -18.63
CA GLY A 139 10.25 40.15 -17.36
C GLY A 139 9.43 39.67 -16.15
N ARG A 140 8.45 38.78 -16.37
CA ARG A 140 7.61 38.18 -15.34
C ARG A 140 8.31 36.97 -14.71
N LEU A 141 7.97 36.62 -13.47
CA LEU A 141 8.63 35.53 -12.74
C LEU A 141 7.76 34.29 -12.53
N GLY A 142 6.43 34.44 -12.56
CA GLY A 142 5.49 33.36 -12.30
C GLY A 142 5.57 32.24 -13.35
N VAL A 143 5.45 31.00 -12.89
CA VAL A 143 5.33 29.81 -13.74
C VAL A 143 4.05 29.09 -13.33
N LEU A 144 3.21 28.80 -14.32
CA LEU A 144 1.99 28.02 -14.13
C LEU A 144 2.17 26.65 -14.81
N SER A 145 1.74 25.58 -14.15
CA SER A 145 1.72 24.22 -14.70
C SER A 145 0.41 23.51 -14.34
N THR A 146 0.37 22.18 -14.42
CA THR A 146 -0.83 21.39 -14.12
C THR A 146 -0.59 20.38 -13.01
N HIS A 147 -1.62 20.07 -12.22
CA HIS A 147 -1.59 18.97 -11.26
C HIS A 147 -1.26 17.66 -11.98
N ASN A 148 -0.54 16.78 -11.29
CA ASN A 148 -0.11 15.48 -11.80
C ASN A 148 0.87 15.52 -13.00
N SER A 149 1.39 16.71 -13.36
CA SER A 149 2.40 16.84 -14.41
C SER A 149 3.77 16.30 -13.97
N PHE A 150 4.63 16.01 -14.95
CA PHE A 150 6.03 15.67 -14.74
C PHE A 150 6.94 16.41 -15.73
N HIS A 151 7.64 17.42 -15.22
CA HIS A 151 8.53 18.27 -16.02
C HIS A 151 10.02 18.08 -15.67
N GLY A 152 10.32 17.17 -14.74
CA GLY A 152 11.68 16.85 -14.29
C GLY A 152 11.88 17.01 -12.79
N LYS A 153 13.13 16.76 -12.35
CA LYS A 153 13.50 16.70 -10.93
C LYS A 153 14.66 17.65 -10.54
N THR A 154 15.12 18.52 -11.42
CA THR A 154 15.93 19.69 -11.01
C THR A 154 15.03 20.69 -10.29
N LEU A 155 15.53 21.52 -9.36
CA LEU A 155 14.67 22.27 -8.45
C LEU A 155 13.61 23.16 -9.15
N GLY A 156 13.95 23.82 -10.26
CA GLY A 156 12.98 24.62 -11.03
C GLY A 156 11.98 23.75 -11.78
N ALA A 157 12.44 22.70 -12.46
CA ALA A 157 11.56 21.73 -13.13
C ALA A 157 10.66 20.97 -12.15
N LEU A 158 11.18 20.59 -10.97
CA LEU A 158 10.45 19.95 -9.89
C LEU A 158 9.36 20.86 -9.31
N SER A 159 9.61 22.17 -9.28
CA SER A 159 8.61 23.16 -8.88
C SER A 159 7.48 23.27 -9.90
N ALA A 160 7.73 22.97 -11.19
CA ALA A 160 6.69 22.86 -12.22
C ALA A 160 6.01 21.47 -12.24
N THR A 161 6.68 20.40 -11.81
CA THR A 161 6.11 19.04 -11.64
C THR A 161 5.01 19.06 -10.59
N GLY A 162 3.74 18.94 -10.99
CA GLY A 162 2.56 19.10 -10.14
C GLY A 162 2.24 17.90 -9.24
N ASN A 163 3.25 17.22 -8.68
CA ASN A 163 3.08 16.05 -7.82
C ASN A 163 3.80 16.22 -6.49
N ALA A 164 3.02 16.39 -5.41
CA ALA A 164 3.51 16.62 -4.05
C ALA A 164 4.44 15.49 -3.55
N LYS A 165 4.22 14.23 -3.97
CA LYS A 165 5.09 13.11 -3.57
C LYS A 165 6.52 13.28 -4.06
N TYR A 166 6.72 13.87 -5.24
CA TYR A 166 8.06 14.15 -5.76
C TYR A 166 8.68 15.42 -5.17
N GLN A 167 7.85 16.36 -4.69
CA GLN A 167 8.29 17.65 -4.15
C GLN A 167 8.66 17.60 -2.67
N ALA A 168 8.00 16.71 -1.91
CA ALA A 168 8.16 16.58 -0.46
C ALA A 168 9.64 16.41 -0.06
N GLY A 169 10.09 17.23 0.89
CA GLY A 169 11.46 17.19 1.42
C GLY A 169 12.51 17.97 0.62
N PHE A 170 12.18 18.51 -0.57
CA PHE A 170 13.16 19.16 -1.44
C PHE A 170 13.02 20.69 -1.59
N GLY A 171 12.14 21.32 -0.80
CA GLY A 171 11.86 22.75 -0.92
C GLY A 171 11.15 23.14 -2.22
N ALA A 172 10.37 22.20 -2.78
CA ALA A 172 9.51 22.42 -3.93
C ALA A 172 8.03 22.40 -3.50
N PRO A 173 7.14 23.15 -4.18
CA PRO A 173 7.48 24.11 -5.22
C PRO A 173 8.19 25.35 -4.64
N ALA A 174 9.15 25.90 -5.39
CA ALA A 174 9.78 27.17 -5.06
C ALA A 174 8.77 28.33 -5.20
N PRO A 175 9.00 29.49 -4.54
CA PRO A 175 8.14 30.66 -4.71
C PRO A 175 7.97 31.07 -6.19
N GLY A 176 6.75 31.44 -6.56
CA GLY A 176 6.41 31.85 -7.93
C GLY A 176 5.97 30.71 -8.86
N PHE A 177 5.78 29.50 -8.34
CA PHE A 177 5.18 28.37 -9.06
C PHE A 177 3.75 28.10 -8.57
N ALA A 178 2.85 27.83 -9.49
CA ALA A 178 1.47 27.44 -9.21
C ALA A 178 1.02 26.34 -10.19
N SER A 179 -0.07 25.65 -9.87
CA SER A 179 -0.65 24.62 -10.75
C SER A 179 -2.18 24.68 -10.76
N ILE A 180 -2.77 24.29 -11.89
CA ILE A 180 -4.22 24.13 -12.10
C ILE A 180 -4.56 22.68 -12.45
N ALA A 181 -5.85 22.32 -12.50
CA ALA A 181 -6.26 21.02 -13.02
C ALA A 181 -5.84 20.84 -14.50
N PHE A 182 -5.32 19.66 -14.84
CA PHE A 182 -5.00 19.31 -16.22
C PHE A 182 -6.28 19.08 -17.04
N GLY A 183 -6.34 19.59 -18.26
CA GLY A 183 -7.51 19.44 -19.14
C GLY A 183 -8.62 20.46 -18.89
N ASP A 184 -8.48 21.33 -17.88
CA ASP A 184 -9.44 22.40 -17.56
C ASP A 184 -8.91 23.74 -18.07
N SER A 185 -9.35 24.15 -19.25
CA SER A 185 -8.96 25.44 -19.82
C SER A 185 -9.61 26.64 -19.13
N ASP A 186 -10.75 26.44 -18.46
CA ASP A 186 -11.45 27.55 -17.78
C ASP A 186 -10.71 27.88 -16.48
N ALA A 187 -10.17 26.88 -15.79
CA ALA A 187 -9.25 27.08 -14.67
C ALA A 187 -7.98 27.84 -15.08
N LEU A 188 -7.46 27.61 -16.29
CA LEU A 188 -6.34 28.39 -16.82
C LEU A 188 -6.73 29.86 -17.03
N ASP A 189 -7.85 30.12 -17.69
CA ASP A 189 -8.32 31.48 -17.98
C ASP A 189 -8.59 32.26 -16.69
N ALA A 190 -9.22 31.61 -15.70
CA ALA A 190 -9.44 32.18 -14.38
C ALA A 190 -8.13 32.51 -13.66
N ALA A 191 -7.19 31.57 -13.60
CA ALA A 191 -5.91 31.78 -12.93
C ALA A 191 -5.10 32.95 -13.51
N LEU A 192 -5.13 33.13 -14.84
CA LEU A 192 -4.46 34.24 -15.52
C LEU A 192 -5.22 35.57 -15.37
N THR A 193 -6.55 35.52 -15.35
CA THR A 193 -7.41 36.70 -15.13
C THR A 193 -7.25 37.26 -13.71
N ASP A 194 -7.23 36.38 -12.71
CA ASP A 194 -7.12 36.78 -11.29
C ASP A 194 -5.73 37.30 -10.93
N ASN A 195 -4.71 36.97 -11.74
CA ASN A 195 -3.31 37.31 -11.50
C ASN A 195 -2.67 37.93 -12.75
N PRO A 196 -3.17 39.09 -13.22
CA PRO A 196 -2.67 39.71 -14.43
C PRO A 196 -1.19 40.05 -14.29
N ASP A 197 -0.43 39.85 -15.37
CA ASP A 197 1.01 40.12 -15.45
C ASP A 197 1.93 39.32 -14.50
N GLN A 198 1.40 38.37 -13.72
CA GLN A 198 2.23 37.57 -12.81
C GLN A 198 3.03 36.49 -13.54
N TYR A 199 2.38 35.78 -14.47
CA TYR A 199 2.93 34.58 -15.09
C TYR A 199 3.67 34.87 -16.39
N ALA A 200 4.89 34.33 -16.49
CA ALA A 200 5.71 34.37 -17.70
C ALA A 200 5.32 33.26 -18.68
N VAL A 201 5.01 32.07 -18.15
CA VAL A 201 4.80 30.86 -18.94
C VAL A 201 3.82 29.90 -18.29
N PHE A 202 3.00 29.28 -19.14
CA PHE A 202 2.27 28.06 -18.83
C PHE A 202 3.01 26.86 -19.44
N VAL A 203 3.47 25.94 -18.59
CA VAL A 203 4.19 24.72 -18.99
C VAL A 203 3.23 23.54 -18.92
N VAL A 204 3.07 22.82 -20.03
CA VAL A 204 2.09 21.72 -20.11
C VAL A 204 2.55 20.61 -21.06
N GLU A 205 2.35 19.36 -20.66
CA GLU A 205 2.52 18.19 -21.53
C GLU A 205 1.30 18.03 -22.46
N PRO A 206 1.46 17.65 -23.73
CA PRO A 206 0.30 17.32 -24.58
C PRO A 206 -0.51 16.12 -24.08
N ILE A 207 0.16 15.15 -23.46
CA ILE A 207 -0.39 13.99 -22.75
C ILE A 207 0.48 13.82 -21.51
N GLN A 208 -0.09 13.82 -20.31
CA GLN A 208 0.69 13.61 -19.09
C GLN A 208 1.18 12.17 -19.03
N GLY A 209 2.49 11.96 -19.20
CA GLY A 209 3.07 10.62 -19.29
C GLY A 209 3.15 9.94 -17.93
N GLU A 210 3.98 10.47 -17.03
CA GLU A 210 4.15 9.94 -15.67
C GLU A 210 2.89 10.10 -14.80
N GLY A 211 2.00 11.03 -15.17
CA GLY A 211 0.68 11.19 -14.54
C GLY A 211 -0.30 10.03 -14.80
N GLY A 212 0.12 9.00 -15.53
CA GLY A 212 -0.71 7.83 -15.87
C GLY A 212 -1.30 7.89 -17.28
N VAL A 213 -0.57 8.47 -18.24
CA VAL A 213 -0.95 8.57 -19.66
C VAL A 213 -2.29 9.31 -19.86
N ILE A 214 -2.47 10.42 -19.13
CA ILE A 214 -3.71 11.21 -19.16
C ILE A 214 -3.77 12.02 -20.46
N THR A 215 -4.74 11.70 -21.31
CA THR A 215 -5.01 12.44 -22.55
C THR A 215 -6.02 13.55 -22.25
N PRO A 216 -5.75 14.82 -22.59
CA PRO A 216 -6.69 15.90 -22.31
C PRO A 216 -7.92 15.79 -23.22
N PRO A 217 -9.02 16.49 -22.88
CA PRO A 217 -10.17 16.63 -23.77
C PRO A 217 -9.79 17.19 -25.14
N GLU A 218 -10.52 16.80 -26.19
CA GLU A 218 -10.28 17.29 -27.54
C GLU A 218 -10.39 18.82 -27.61
N GLY A 219 -9.38 19.48 -28.19
CA GLY A 219 -9.35 20.93 -28.36
C GLY A 219 -8.78 21.69 -27.17
N TYR A 220 -8.42 21.00 -26.07
CA TYR A 220 -7.81 21.61 -24.90
C TYR A 220 -6.56 22.41 -25.26
N LEU A 221 -5.64 21.86 -26.05
CA LEU A 221 -4.39 22.56 -26.39
C LEU A 221 -4.63 23.79 -27.28
N ARG A 222 -5.61 23.72 -28.20
CA ARG A 222 -6.04 24.91 -28.96
C ARG A 222 -6.56 26.00 -28.04
N ARG A 223 -7.42 25.64 -27.09
CA ARG A 223 -7.99 26.59 -26.15
C ARG A 223 -6.92 27.20 -25.23
N VAL A 224 -5.99 26.38 -24.72
CA VAL A 224 -4.82 26.84 -23.97
C VAL A 224 -4.01 27.86 -24.77
N ARG A 225 -3.75 27.59 -26.06
CA ARG A 225 -3.04 28.51 -26.94
C ARG A 225 -3.74 29.85 -27.07
N GLU A 226 -5.06 29.85 -27.27
CA GLU A 226 -5.86 31.08 -27.35
C GLU A 226 -5.78 31.89 -26.06
N ILE A 227 -5.98 31.25 -24.91
CA ILE A 227 -5.93 31.87 -23.58
C ILE A 227 -4.54 32.48 -23.32
N CYS A 228 -3.47 31.69 -23.51
CA CYS A 228 -2.11 32.18 -23.32
C CYS A 228 -1.83 33.42 -24.18
N SER A 229 -2.26 33.43 -25.44
CA SER A 229 -2.13 34.59 -26.33
C SER A 229 -2.92 35.80 -25.85
N ALA A 230 -4.15 35.61 -25.36
CA ALA A 230 -5.00 36.70 -24.87
C ALA A 230 -4.42 37.40 -23.63
N HIS A 231 -3.73 36.65 -22.76
CA HIS A 231 -3.12 37.15 -21.52
C HIS A 231 -1.64 37.54 -21.67
N GLY A 232 -1.06 37.39 -22.87
CA GLY A 232 0.36 37.62 -23.11
C GLY A 232 1.26 36.69 -22.28
N VAL A 233 0.79 35.49 -21.95
CA VAL A 233 1.55 34.44 -21.28
C VAL A 233 2.11 33.50 -22.33
N LEU A 234 3.37 33.07 -22.18
CA LEU A 234 3.97 32.16 -23.14
C LEU A 234 3.47 30.73 -22.91
N MET A 235 3.22 30.00 -23.98
CA MET A 235 2.89 28.58 -23.94
C MET A 235 4.14 27.74 -24.20
N ALA A 236 4.57 26.98 -23.19
CA ALA A 236 5.63 25.99 -23.33
C ALA A 236 5.03 24.58 -23.37
N LEU A 237 5.18 23.89 -24.50
CA LEU A 237 4.79 22.48 -24.62
C LEU A 237 5.97 21.59 -24.25
N ASP A 238 5.75 20.77 -23.22
CA ASP A 238 6.69 19.74 -22.82
C ASP A 238 6.49 18.46 -23.62
N GLU A 239 7.22 18.36 -24.73
CA GLU A 239 7.21 17.21 -25.63
C GLU A 239 8.42 16.30 -25.44
N VAL A 240 9.06 16.36 -24.27
CA VAL A 240 10.17 15.48 -23.90
C VAL A 240 9.79 14.02 -24.05
N GLN A 241 8.55 13.63 -23.71
CA GLN A 241 8.05 12.25 -23.86
C GLN A 241 7.17 12.04 -25.09
N THR A 242 6.29 13.00 -25.41
CA THR A 242 5.28 12.83 -26.48
C THR A 242 5.83 13.07 -27.88
N GLY A 243 6.95 13.78 -27.99
CA GLY A 243 7.56 14.17 -29.25
C GLY A 243 8.30 13.04 -29.94
N LEU A 244 8.90 13.39 -31.08
CA LEU A 244 9.75 12.53 -31.89
C LEU A 244 9.08 11.21 -32.29
N GLY A 245 7.81 11.28 -32.69
CA GLY A 245 7.09 10.14 -33.27
C GLY A 245 6.25 9.31 -32.29
N ARG A 246 6.45 9.46 -30.97
CA ARG A 246 5.84 8.60 -29.93
C ARG A 246 4.32 8.45 -30.05
N THR A 247 3.63 9.55 -30.35
CA THR A 247 2.16 9.61 -30.41
C THR A 247 1.59 9.36 -31.81
N GLY A 248 2.40 8.91 -32.77
CA GLY A 248 1.98 8.70 -34.17
C GLY A 248 1.97 9.99 -35.02
N ARG A 249 2.54 11.07 -34.48
CA ARG A 249 2.92 12.33 -35.14
C ARG A 249 4.34 12.66 -34.73
N LEU A 250 5.04 13.49 -35.51
CA LEU A 250 6.40 13.85 -35.14
C LEU A 250 6.40 14.66 -33.84
N PHE A 251 5.47 15.60 -33.70
CA PHE A 251 5.16 16.28 -32.45
C PHE A 251 3.67 16.10 -32.11
N ALA A 252 3.35 15.85 -30.85
CA ALA A 252 1.98 15.62 -30.42
C ALA A 252 1.08 16.87 -30.58
N CYS A 253 1.65 18.08 -30.52
CA CYS A 253 0.94 19.32 -30.84
C CYS A 253 0.34 19.35 -32.26
N GLU A 254 0.85 18.55 -33.20
CA GLU A 254 0.30 18.42 -34.55
C GLU A 254 -1.09 17.79 -34.57
N HIS A 255 -1.46 16.98 -33.57
CA HIS A 255 -2.80 16.38 -33.48
C HIS A 255 -3.90 17.44 -33.40
N GLU A 256 -3.59 18.60 -32.83
CA GLU A 256 -4.51 19.74 -32.72
C GLU A 256 -4.07 20.97 -33.54
N SER A 257 -3.03 20.83 -34.36
CA SER A 257 -2.44 21.93 -35.16
C SER A 257 -2.06 23.15 -34.32
N VAL A 258 -1.50 22.92 -33.12
CA VAL A 258 -1.07 23.97 -32.19
C VAL A 258 0.41 24.28 -32.38
N VAL A 259 0.75 25.56 -32.42
CA VAL A 259 2.15 26.04 -32.39
C VAL A 259 2.42 26.68 -31.02
N PRO A 260 3.32 26.11 -30.19
CA PRO A 260 3.68 26.73 -28.92
C PRO A 260 4.62 27.92 -29.12
N ASP A 261 4.89 28.67 -28.04
CA ASP A 261 5.98 29.66 -28.04
C ASP A 261 7.33 28.99 -27.83
N ILE A 262 7.33 27.93 -27.01
CA ILE A 262 8.50 27.14 -26.63
C ILE A 262 8.13 25.65 -26.68
N LEU A 263 8.99 24.82 -27.26
CA LEU A 263 8.85 23.37 -27.37
C LEU A 263 10.10 22.70 -26.78
N THR A 264 9.93 21.82 -25.79
CA THR A 264 11.06 21.08 -25.18
C THR A 264 11.10 19.64 -25.69
N LEU A 265 12.31 19.16 -26.00
CA LEU A 265 12.59 17.81 -26.48
C LEU A 265 13.77 17.23 -25.71
N ALA A 266 13.73 15.92 -25.44
CA ALA A 266 14.88 15.16 -24.93
C ALA A 266 14.65 13.67 -25.24
N LYS A 267 14.91 12.75 -24.29
CA LYS A 267 14.64 11.30 -24.37
C LYS A 267 15.05 10.73 -25.74
N ALA A 268 14.09 10.54 -26.64
CA ALA A 268 14.30 9.99 -27.97
C ALA A 268 15.35 10.73 -28.82
N LEU A 269 15.59 12.02 -28.59
CA LEU A 269 16.62 12.80 -29.31
C LEU A 269 18.04 12.22 -29.15
N GLY A 270 18.28 11.53 -28.03
CA GLY A 270 19.53 10.83 -27.75
C GLY A 270 19.71 9.49 -28.45
N GLY A 271 18.70 9.04 -29.21
CA GLY A 271 18.72 7.77 -29.93
C GLY A 271 18.79 6.53 -29.03
N GLY A 272 18.52 6.67 -27.72
CA GLY A 272 18.65 5.58 -26.76
C GLY A 272 20.06 5.32 -26.25
N VAL A 273 21.06 6.13 -26.64
CA VAL A 273 22.47 5.90 -26.29
C VAL A 273 23.08 7.08 -25.53
N LEU A 274 22.81 8.32 -25.96
CA LEU A 274 23.41 9.53 -25.38
C LEU A 274 22.36 10.41 -24.69
N PRO A 275 22.68 11.07 -23.56
CA PRO A 275 21.84 12.13 -23.03
C PRO A 275 21.85 13.33 -23.97
N SER A 276 20.68 13.81 -24.39
CA SER A 276 20.52 14.98 -25.25
C SER A 276 19.15 15.60 -25.09
N GLY A 277 19.06 16.91 -25.24
CA GLY A 277 17.81 17.65 -25.29
C GLY A 277 17.94 18.97 -26.06
N ALA A 278 16.80 19.53 -26.41
CA ALA A 278 16.71 20.76 -27.17
C ALA A 278 15.46 21.56 -26.76
N VAL A 279 15.59 22.87 -26.79
CA VAL A 279 14.49 23.81 -26.62
C VAL A 279 14.35 24.62 -27.90
N LEU A 280 13.25 24.41 -28.61
CA LEU A 280 12.90 25.19 -29.78
C LEU A 280 11.97 26.32 -29.36
N CYS A 281 12.18 27.52 -29.88
CA CYS A 281 11.33 28.66 -29.56
C CYS A 281 11.21 29.64 -30.71
N LYS A 282 10.23 30.55 -30.60
CA LYS A 282 10.10 31.69 -31.51
C LYS A 282 11.35 32.57 -31.45
N PRO A 283 11.90 33.03 -32.60
CA PRO A 283 13.17 33.75 -32.63
C PRO A 283 13.25 34.99 -31.74
N GLU A 284 12.15 35.72 -31.61
CA GLU A 284 12.04 36.95 -30.83
C GLU A 284 12.16 36.76 -29.32
N LEU A 285 11.99 35.53 -28.80
CA LEU A 285 12.07 35.23 -27.37
C LEU A 285 13.51 35.12 -26.86
N VAL A 286 14.47 34.96 -27.78
CA VAL A 286 15.89 34.77 -27.46
C VAL A 286 16.68 35.98 -27.92
N GLY A 287 16.95 36.88 -26.96
CA GLY A 287 17.82 38.04 -27.12
C GLY A 287 19.12 37.94 -26.32
N GLU A 288 19.89 39.03 -26.31
CA GLU A 288 21.18 39.13 -25.60
C GLU A 288 21.08 38.77 -24.11
N SER A 289 20.01 39.19 -23.45
CA SER A 289 19.75 38.97 -22.02
C SER A 289 19.68 37.49 -21.62
N PHE A 290 19.27 36.61 -22.55
CA PHE A 290 19.29 35.17 -22.34
C PHE A 290 20.59 34.56 -22.85
N SER A 291 20.95 34.84 -24.10
CA SER A 291 22.06 34.19 -24.82
C SER A 291 23.42 34.38 -24.17
N LEU A 292 23.66 35.51 -23.49
CA LEU A 292 24.93 35.76 -22.78
C LEU A 292 24.94 35.24 -21.34
N ARG A 293 23.81 34.74 -20.81
CA ARG A 293 23.66 34.36 -19.39
C ARG A 293 23.39 32.88 -19.18
N HIS A 294 22.95 32.15 -20.20
CA HIS A 294 22.74 30.71 -20.10
C HIS A 294 23.75 29.96 -20.96
N THR A 295 24.43 29.00 -20.33
CA THR A 295 25.33 28.05 -20.99
C THR A 295 25.22 26.68 -20.32
N SER A 296 25.75 25.66 -20.98
CA SER A 296 25.97 24.33 -20.42
C SER A 296 27.21 23.72 -21.07
N THR A 297 28.08 23.12 -20.26
CA THR A 297 29.39 22.60 -20.71
C THR A 297 29.25 21.50 -21.76
N PHE A 298 28.28 20.59 -21.57
CA PHE A 298 28.12 19.43 -22.43
C PHE A 298 27.12 19.62 -23.56
N ALA A 299 26.27 20.64 -23.47
CA ALA A 299 25.17 20.83 -24.40
C ALA A 299 25.66 21.14 -25.82
N GLY A 300 25.01 20.54 -26.82
CA GLY A 300 25.28 20.78 -28.24
C GLY A 300 26.67 20.33 -28.68
N ASN A 301 27.30 19.40 -27.98
CA ASN A 301 28.59 18.84 -28.40
C ASN A 301 28.43 18.04 -29.72
N ALA A 302 29.51 17.91 -30.49
CA ALA A 302 29.44 17.34 -31.83
C ALA A 302 28.89 15.91 -31.85
N LEU A 303 29.24 15.09 -30.85
CA LEU A 303 28.78 13.70 -30.77
C LEU A 303 27.26 13.61 -30.59
N THR A 304 26.71 14.32 -29.60
CA THR A 304 25.25 14.36 -29.37
C THR A 304 24.50 14.99 -30.53
N ALA A 305 25.09 15.99 -31.20
CA ALA A 305 24.45 16.66 -32.31
C ALA A 305 24.37 15.77 -33.56
N ARG A 306 25.45 15.04 -33.89
CA ARG A 306 25.47 14.07 -35.01
C ARG A 306 24.52 12.91 -34.78
N VAL A 307 24.43 12.42 -33.54
CA VAL A 307 23.41 11.43 -33.16
C VAL A 307 21.99 11.99 -33.31
N GLY A 308 21.74 13.21 -32.84
CA GLY A 308 20.43 13.85 -32.99
C GLY A 308 20.02 14.01 -34.45
N VAL A 309 20.97 14.32 -35.35
CA VAL A 309 20.70 14.40 -36.80
C VAL A 309 20.27 13.03 -37.31
N ALA A 310 21.01 11.97 -36.98
CA ALA A 310 20.65 10.61 -37.37
C ALA A 310 19.27 10.19 -36.84
N VAL A 311 18.90 10.61 -35.62
CA VAL A 311 17.55 10.36 -35.08
C VAL A 311 16.48 11.06 -35.91
N VAL A 312 16.66 12.35 -36.23
CA VAL A 312 15.68 13.10 -37.03
C VAL A 312 15.58 12.49 -38.43
N ASP A 313 16.71 12.17 -39.07
CA ASP A 313 16.77 11.56 -40.40
C ASP A 313 15.99 10.24 -40.44
N GLU A 314 16.19 9.35 -39.47
CA GLU A 314 15.44 8.08 -39.35
C GLU A 314 13.93 8.32 -39.17
N LEU A 315 13.52 9.33 -38.40
CA LEU A 315 12.11 9.64 -38.18
C LEU A 315 11.42 10.21 -39.43
N ILE A 316 12.15 10.95 -40.29
CA ILE A 316 11.60 11.55 -41.51
C ILE A 316 11.81 10.72 -42.77
N ALA A 317 12.63 9.66 -42.71
CA ALA A 317 12.88 8.74 -43.80
C ALA A 317 11.58 8.15 -44.38
N ASP A 318 11.60 7.87 -45.69
CA ASP A 318 10.47 7.29 -46.43
C ASP A 318 9.14 8.05 -46.20
N SER A 319 9.26 9.38 -46.20
CA SER A 319 8.18 10.31 -45.89
C SER A 319 7.57 10.10 -44.50
N GLN A 320 8.38 9.81 -43.47
CA GLN A 320 7.91 9.43 -42.11
C GLN A 320 7.21 8.06 -42.03
N ALA A 321 7.73 7.04 -42.73
CA ALA A 321 7.14 5.70 -42.71
C ALA A 321 7.04 5.11 -41.29
N LEU A 322 8.06 5.30 -40.45
CA LEU A 322 8.06 4.83 -39.08
C LEU A 322 6.97 5.52 -38.23
N VAL A 323 6.84 6.84 -38.30
CA VAL A 323 5.81 7.58 -37.55
C VAL A 323 4.39 7.17 -37.97
N ARG A 324 4.14 6.97 -39.27
CA ARG A 324 2.86 6.43 -39.76
C ARG A 324 2.58 5.03 -39.22
N ARG A 325 3.61 4.18 -39.13
CA ARG A 325 3.50 2.84 -38.56
C ARG A 325 3.19 2.89 -37.07
N VAL A 326 3.82 3.79 -36.31
CA VAL A 326 3.50 4.03 -34.89
C VAL A 326 2.01 4.36 -34.71
N ARG A 327 1.44 5.19 -35.58
CA ARG A 327 0.01 5.50 -35.56
C ARG A 327 -0.84 4.23 -35.76
N GLY A 328 -0.63 3.49 -36.85
CA GLY A 328 -1.43 2.29 -37.15
C GLY A 328 -1.25 1.17 -36.13
N CYS A 329 -0.02 0.88 -35.74
CA CYS A 329 0.29 -0.13 -34.74
C CYS A 329 -0.26 0.25 -33.35
N GLY A 330 -0.15 1.52 -32.97
CA GLY A 330 -0.71 2.06 -31.74
C GLY A 330 -2.23 1.97 -31.66
N GLU A 331 -2.93 2.25 -32.77
CA GLU A 331 -4.39 2.08 -32.87
C GLU A 331 -4.82 0.63 -32.66
N VAL A 332 -4.12 -0.32 -33.31
CA VAL A 332 -4.39 -1.76 -33.14
C VAL A 332 -4.11 -2.22 -31.72
N LEU A 333 -2.96 -1.84 -31.15
CA LEU A 333 -2.58 -2.20 -29.78
C LEU A 333 -3.58 -1.63 -28.77
N LYS A 334 -3.98 -0.37 -28.91
CA LYS A 334 -5.01 0.25 -28.06
C LYS A 334 -6.34 -0.49 -28.14
N SER A 335 -6.80 -0.83 -29.34
CA SER A 335 -8.05 -1.60 -29.53
C SER A 335 -8.01 -2.97 -28.85
N GLU A 336 -6.87 -3.66 -28.87
CA GLU A 336 -6.71 -4.93 -28.16
C GLU A 336 -6.68 -4.76 -26.63
N LEU A 337 -6.06 -3.70 -26.13
CA LEU A 337 -6.09 -3.37 -24.70
C LEU A 337 -7.51 -3.00 -24.24
N GLU A 338 -8.27 -2.25 -25.03
CA GLU A 338 -9.69 -1.98 -24.77
C GLU A 338 -10.54 -3.26 -24.79
N ARG A 339 -10.19 -4.25 -25.64
CA ARG A 339 -10.84 -5.57 -25.62
C ARG A 339 -10.54 -6.32 -24.32
N ILE A 340 -9.30 -6.26 -23.83
CA ILE A 340 -8.92 -6.78 -22.51
C ILE A 340 -9.71 -6.08 -21.40
N ALA A 341 -9.85 -4.75 -21.46
CA ALA A 341 -10.62 -3.98 -20.48
C ALA A 341 -12.09 -4.44 -20.43
N ARG A 342 -12.72 -4.65 -21.60
CA ARG A 342 -14.07 -5.22 -21.69
C ARG A 342 -14.17 -6.65 -21.16
N LYS A 343 -13.08 -7.44 -21.24
CA LYS A 343 -13.02 -8.80 -20.71
C LYS A 343 -12.90 -8.82 -19.18
N TYR A 344 -12.19 -7.86 -18.59
CA TYR A 344 -11.93 -7.77 -17.15
C TYR A 344 -12.36 -6.41 -16.54
N PRO A 345 -13.65 -6.05 -16.59
CA PRO A 345 -14.11 -4.72 -16.19
C PRO A 345 -13.98 -4.43 -14.68
N SER A 346 -13.86 -5.46 -13.84
CA SER A 346 -13.56 -5.29 -12.40
C SER A 346 -12.09 -4.97 -12.12
N VAL A 347 -11.19 -5.28 -13.06
CA VAL A 347 -9.74 -5.15 -12.89
C VAL A 347 -9.20 -3.93 -13.63
N VAL A 348 -9.64 -3.72 -14.87
CA VAL A 348 -9.17 -2.64 -15.75
C VAL A 348 -10.24 -1.58 -15.88
N THR A 349 -9.96 -0.39 -15.35
CA THR A 349 -10.94 0.72 -15.25
C THR A 349 -10.89 1.66 -16.46
N ASP A 350 -9.73 1.78 -17.12
CA ASP A 350 -9.58 2.63 -18.30
C ASP A 350 -8.40 2.20 -19.19
N VAL A 351 -8.48 2.50 -20.49
CA VAL A 351 -7.40 2.35 -21.47
C VAL A 351 -7.29 3.63 -22.30
N ARG A 352 -6.13 4.28 -22.22
CA ARG A 352 -5.94 5.63 -22.76
C ARG A 352 -4.57 5.82 -23.40
N GLY A 353 -4.40 6.98 -24.03
CA GLY A 353 -3.19 7.36 -24.76
C GLY A 353 -3.35 7.36 -26.28
N ARG A 354 -2.23 7.62 -26.96
CA ARG A 354 -2.12 7.78 -28.43
C ARG A 354 -0.80 7.22 -28.94
N GLY A 355 -0.80 6.66 -30.15
CA GLY A 355 0.38 6.01 -30.74
C GLY A 355 0.89 4.89 -29.85
N LEU A 356 2.19 4.89 -29.55
CA LEU A 356 2.83 3.91 -28.65
C LEU A 356 3.14 4.52 -27.28
N LEU A 357 2.33 5.48 -26.82
CA LEU A 357 2.25 5.92 -25.42
C LEU A 357 0.84 5.57 -24.93
N LEU A 358 0.71 4.39 -24.32
CA LEU A 358 -0.57 3.86 -23.86
C LEU A 358 -0.52 3.55 -22.36
N GLY A 359 -1.65 3.72 -21.69
CA GLY A 359 -1.84 3.38 -20.28
C GLY A 359 -3.02 2.43 -20.11
N VAL A 360 -2.83 1.39 -19.30
CA VAL A 360 -3.90 0.51 -18.81
C VAL A 360 -4.08 0.79 -17.33
N GLU A 361 -5.19 1.41 -16.97
CA GLU A 361 -5.51 1.74 -15.59
C GLU A 361 -6.18 0.55 -14.89
N LEU A 362 -5.69 0.25 -13.70
CA LEU A 362 -6.16 -0.84 -12.85
C LEU A 362 -7.04 -0.30 -11.73
N THR A 363 -7.90 -1.16 -11.21
CA THR A 363 -8.76 -0.88 -10.06
C THR A 363 -7.95 -0.60 -8.79
N GLU A 364 -8.50 0.26 -7.94
CA GLU A 364 -8.08 0.45 -6.55
C GLU A 364 -9.17 0.01 -5.55
N ASP A 365 -10.27 -0.54 -6.06
CA ASP A 365 -11.34 -1.09 -5.23
C ASP A 365 -10.81 -2.31 -4.49
N ILE A 366 -10.72 -2.22 -3.16
CA ILE A 366 -10.27 -3.32 -2.30
C ILE A 366 -11.15 -4.58 -2.41
N ASN A 367 -12.37 -4.45 -2.92
CA ASN A 367 -13.35 -5.54 -3.03
C ASN A 367 -13.58 -6.00 -4.48
N PHE A 368 -12.72 -5.64 -5.44
CA PHE A 368 -12.97 -5.88 -6.86
C PHE A 368 -13.14 -7.36 -7.25
N VAL A 369 -12.62 -8.29 -6.45
CA VAL A 369 -12.80 -9.75 -6.62
C VAL A 369 -14.08 -10.29 -5.95
N GLY A 370 -14.93 -9.41 -5.42
CA GLY A 370 -16.17 -9.75 -4.71
C GLY A 370 -15.98 -10.26 -3.28
N VAL A 371 -14.73 -10.43 -2.83
CA VAL A 371 -14.35 -10.82 -1.47
C VAL A 371 -13.14 -10.03 -1.01
N GLN A 372 -13.01 -9.79 0.29
CA GLN A 372 -11.77 -9.26 0.84
C GLN A 372 -10.66 -10.30 0.69
N SER A 373 -9.56 -9.89 0.08
CA SER A 373 -8.40 -10.71 -0.24
C SER A 373 -7.12 -9.88 -0.13
N LEU A 374 -5.98 -10.57 -0.07
CA LEU A 374 -4.69 -9.88 -0.11
C LEU A 374 -4.49 -9.17 -1.46
N LEU A 375 -5.06 -9.71 -2.54
CA LEU A 375 -5.08 -9.08 -3.86
C LEU A 375 -5.85 -7.74 -3.85
N GLY A 376 -7.00 -7.69 -3.17
CA GLY A 376 -7.73 -6.43 -2.94
C GLY A 376 -6.89 -5.40 -2.19
N SER A 377 -6.17 -5.84 -1.16
CA SER A 377 -5.24 -4.97 -0.40
C SER A 377 -4.11 -4.43 -1.27
N ILE A 378 -3.57 -5.26 -2.18
CA ILE A 378 -2.55 -4.87 -3.16
C ILE A 378 -3.11 -3.84 -4.16
N ALA A 379 -4.35 -4.01 -4.62
CA ALA A 379 -5.03 -3.08 -5.52
C ALA A 379 -5.27 -1.72 -4.86
N HIS A 380 -5.79 -1.70 -3.63
CA HIS A 380 -6.02 -0.47 -2.86
C HIS A 380 -4.73 0.32 -2.61
N GLN A 381 -3.61 -0.36 -2.43
CA GLN A 381 -2.28 0.26 -2.33
C GLN A 381 -1.68 0.67 -3.68
N GLN A 382 -2.42 0.48 -4.78
CA GLN A 382 -2.00 0.77 -6.15
C GLN A 382 -0.74 -0.01 -6.57
N ASN A 383 -0.54 -1.19 -5.98
CA ASN A 383 0.61 -2.07 -6.21
C ASN A 383 0.32 -3.21 -7.20
N LEU A 384 -0.92 -3.32 -7.67
CA LEU A 384 -1.30 -4.36 -8.65
C LEU A 384 -0.49 -4.24 -9.95
N ALA A 385 -0.15 -3.02 -10.38
CA ALA A 385 0.69 -2.78 -11.54
C ALA A 385 2.10 -3.35 -11.39
N VAL A 386 2.65 -3.31 -10.16
CA VAL A 386 3.95 -3.89 -9.84
C VAL A 386 3.89 -5.41 -9.88
N MET A 387 2.87 -6.03 -9.29
CA MET A 387 2.70 -7.49 -9.30
C MET A 387 2.50 -8.05 -10.71
N ILE A 388 1.69 -7.38 -11.53
CA ILE A 388 1.52 -7.74 -12.94
C ILE A 388 2.83 -7.56 -13.70
N SER A 389 3.56 -6.46 -13.51
CA SER A 389 4.86 -6.23 -14.16
C SER A 389 5.90 -7.28 -13.76
N SER A 390 5.88 -7.71 -12.49
CA SER A 390 6.70 -8.79 -11.94
C SER A 390 6.41 -10.12 -12.64
N TYR A 391 5.14 -10.51 -12.73
CA TYR A 391 4.70 -11.70 -13.45
C TYR A 391 5.09 -11.63 -14.94
N LEU A 392 4.79 -10.52 -15.62
CA LEU A 392 5.14 -10.34 -17.04
C LEU A 392 6.65 -10.50 -17.26
N SER A 393 7.48 -9.93 -16.39
CA SER A 393 8.94 -10.06 -16.48
C SER A 393 9.39 -11.50 -16.26
N ARG A 394 9.02 -12.09 -15.11
CA ARG A 394 9.58 -13.37 -14.64
C ARG A 394 8.93 -14.60 -15.22
N VAL A 395 7.67 -14.53 -15.63
CA VAL A 395 6.95 -15.65 -16.23
C VAL A 395 6.93 -15.49 -17.75
N GLU A 396 6.53 -14.32 -18.24
CA GLU A 396 6.26 -14.12 -19.68
C GLU A 396 7.47 -13.63 -20.48
N GLY A 397 8.55 -13.19 -19.82
CA GLY A 397 9.69 -12.59 -20.53
C GLY A 397 9.30 -11.27 -21.19
N ILE A 398 8.47 -10.47 -20.53
CA ILE A 398 8.09 -9.14 -21.00
C ILE A 398 8.41 -8.12 -19.91
N ARG A 399 9.33 -7.22 -20.24
CA ARG A 399 9.66 -6.11 -19.38
C ARG A 399 8.65 -4.98 -19.58
N LEU A 400 7.92 -4.67 -18.52
CA LEU A 400 7.07 -3.50 -18.41
C LEU A 400 7.53 -2.69 -17.19
N ALA A 401 7.56 -1.37 -17.30
CA ALA A 401 7.96 -0.52 -16.19
C ALA A 401 6.70 -0.09 -15.43
N PRO A 402 6.52 -0.51 -14.17
CA PRO A 402 5.53 0.15 -13.34
C PRO A 402 5.99 1.58 -13.08
N THR A 403 5.05 2.51 -12.98
CA THR A 403 5.28 3.79 -12.30
C THR A 403 5.58 3.46 -10.84
N LEU A 404 6.87 3.50 -10.46
CA LEU A 404 7.43 2.67 -9.38
C LEU A 404 6.81 2.82 -7.98
N PHE A 405 5.87 3.74 -7.70
CA PHE A 405 5.07 3.75 -6.47
C PHE A 405 3.74 4.49 -6.67
N GLY A 406 2.67 3.98 -6.06
CA GLY A 406 1.41 4.72 -5.86
C GLY A 406 0.78 5.20 -7.16
N ALA A 407 0.78 4.33 -8.16
CA ALA A 407 0.18 4.59 -9.45
C ALA A 407 -0.35 3.29 -10.04
N ARG A 408 -1.67 3.29 -10.28
CA ARG A 408 -2.48 2.16 -10.73
C ARG A 408 -2.43 1.94 -12.24
N VAL A 409 -1.41 2.47 -12.95
CA VAL A 409 -1.35 2.44 -14.42
C VAL A 409 -0.17 1.59 -14.89
N LEU A 410 -0.45 0.60 -15.72
CA LEU A 410 0.55 -0.10 -16.52
C LEU A 410 0.87 0.75 -17.75
N ARG A 411 2.07 1.34 -17.78
CA ARG A 411 2.53 2.09 -18.95
C ARG A 411 3.07 1.16 -20.01
N VAL A 412 2.48 1.22 -21.20
CA VAL A 412 2.85 0.47 -22.39
C VAL A 412 3.52 1.43 -23.37
N GLU A 413 4.86 1.41 -23.39
CA GLU A 413 5.69 2.36 -24.13
C GLU A 413 6.87 1.66 -24.83
N PRO A 414 6.63 0.72 -25.77
CA PRO A 414 7.70 -0.01 -26.46
C PRO A 414 8.49 0.90 -27.42
N PRO A 415 9.64 0.47 -27.96
CA PRO A 415 10.29 1.14 -29.08
C PRO A 415 9.35 1.38 -30.27
N LEU A 416 9.58 2.44 -31.05
CA LEU A 416 8.78 2.76 -32.24
C LEU A 416 8.87 1.67 -33.32
N THR A 417 9.93 0.86 -33.24
CA THR A 417 10.22 -0.28 -34.13
C THR A 417 9.48 -1.56 -33.74
N VAL A 418 8.74 -1.60 -32.63
CA VAL A 418 7.96 -2.78 -32.17
C VAL A 418 7.04 -3.31 -33.26
N SER A 419 7.03 -4.62 -33.47
CA SER A 419 6.24 -5.30 -34.50
C SER A 419 4.85 -5.70 -34.02
N ASP A 420 3.92 -5.86 -34.96
CA ASP A 420 2.56 -6.34 -34.67
C ASP A 420 2.58 -7.73 -33.99
N SER A 421 3.60 -8.55 -34.29
CA SER A 421 3.78 -9.85 -33.64
C SER A 421 4.13 -9.70 -32.17
N GLU A 422 5.05 -8.79 -31.84
CA GLU A 422 5.44 -8.50 -30.46
C GLU A 422 4.29 -7.86 -29.69
N CYS A 423 3.53 -6.95 -30.32
CA CYS A 423 2.30 -6.41 -29.72
C CYS A 423 1.30 -7.52 -29.39
N ARG A 424 1.08 -8.51 -30.28
CA ARG A 424 0.22 -9.66 -29.99
C ARG A 424 0.75 -10.53 -28.85
N GLN A 425 2.07 -10.74 -28.79
CA GLN A 425 2.70 -11.49 -27.68
C GLN A 425 2.47 -10.78 -26.34
N PHE A 426 2.65 -9.46 -26.31
CA PHE A 426 2.35 -8.65 -25.12
C PHE A 426 0.89 -8.72 -24.71
N VAL A 427 -0.04 -8.52 -25.63
CA VAL A 427 -1.49 -8.60 -25.35
C VAL A 427 -1.85 -9.98 -24.78
N ALA A 428 -1.31 -11.06 -25.34
CA ALA A 428 -1.57 -12.42 -24.85
C ALA A 428 -1.00 -12.67 -23.44
N ALA A 429 0.20 -12.15 -23.15
CA ALA A 429 0.82 -12.24 -21.83
C ALA A 429 0.06 -11.42 -20.78
N LEU A 430 -0.36 -10.20 -21.13
CA LEU A 430 -1.17 -9.36 -20.25
C LEU A 430 -2.54 -9.99 -19.99
N ASP A 431 -3.18 -10.59 -21.00
CA ASP A 431 -4.45 -11.32 -20.84
C ASP A 431 -4.34 -12.48 -19.85
N ARG A 432 -3.21 -13.21 -19.84
CA ARG A 432 -2.92 -14.27 -18.86
C ARG A 432 -2.68 -13.71 -17.46
N ALA A 433 -1.85 -12.67 -17.33
CA ALA A 433 -1.61 -12.06 -16.01
C ALA A 433 -2.92 -11.53 -15.39
N LEU A 434 -3.76 -10.89 -16.19
CA LEU A 434 -5.04 -10.36 -15.75
C LEU A 434 -6.09 -11.44 -15.46
N SER A 435 -6.01 -12.62 -16.07
CA SER A 435 -6.94 -13.72 -15.72
C SER A 435 -6.72 -14.22 -14.30
N PHE A 436 -5.47 -14.34 -13.83
CA PHE A 436 -5.18 -14.66 -12.42
C PHE A 436 -5.75 -13.60 -11.48
N VAL A 437 -5.60 -12.33 -11.84
CA VAL A 437 -6.11 -11.21 -11.05
C VAL A 437 -7.64 -11.20 -11.00
N ALA A 438 -8.30 -11.40 -12.15
CA ALA A 438 -9.76 -11.39 -12.27
C ALA A 438 -10.42 -12.55 -11.52
N GLU A 439 -9.80 -13.74 -11.53
CA GLU A 439 -10.27 -14.93 -10.80
C GLU A 439 -9.86 -14.93 -9.31
N GLY A 440 -9.12 -13.91 -8.86
CA GLY A 440 -8.63 -13.82 -7.48
C GLY A 440 -7.53 -14.84 -7.12
N ASP A 441 -6.86 -15.45 -8.10
CA ASP A 441 -5.75 -16.40 -7.89
C ASP A 441 -4.42 -15.68 -7.67
N LEU A 442 -4.26 -15.08 -6.49
CA LEU A 442 -3.01 -14.43 -6.09
C LEU A 442 -1.82 -15.40 -6.16
N GLY A 443 -1.97 -16.62 -5.64
CA GLY A 443 -0.92 -17.64 -5.67
C GLY A 443 -0.39 -17.94 -7.07
N GLY A 444 -1.25 -17.96 -8.09
CA GLY A 444 -0.86 -18.08 -9.50
C GLY A 444 -0.09 -16.88 -10.04
N LEU A 445 -0.44 -15.66 -9.60
CA LEU A 445 0.22 -14.42 -9.99
C LEU A 445 1.61 -14.24 -9.34
N ILE A 446 1.78 -14.66 -8.09
CA ILE A 446 3.01 -14.38 -7.30
C ILE A 446 3.87 -15.61 -7.02
N GLY A 447 3.48 -16.80 -7.49
CA GLY A 447 4.20 -18.04 -7.20
C GLY A 447 5.68 -18.01 -7.63
N HIS A 448 6.04 -17.21 -8.65
CA HIS A 448 7.42 -17.05 -9.09
C HIS A 448 8.32 -16.41 -8.04
N LEU A 449 7.78 -15.57 -7.13
CA LEU A 449 8.55 -14.93 -6.06
C LEU A 449 9.18 -15.93 -5.08
N VAL A 450 8.63 -17.14 -5.00
CA VAL A 450 9.13 -18.25 -4.18
C VAL A 450 9.63 -19.43 -5.01
N GLY A 451 9.83 -19.23 -6.32
CA GLY A 451 10.39 -20.23 -7.22
C GLY A 451 9.43 -21.35 -7.63
N ARG A 452 8.11 -21.17 -7.45
CA ARG A 452 7.13 -22.13 -7.97
C ARG A 452 7.03 -22.04 -9.50
N PRO A 453 6.74 -23.16 -10.19
CA PRO A 453 6.50 -23.13 -11.63
C PRO A 453 5.25 -22.31 -11.94
N ALA A 454 5.26 -21.61 -13.08
CA ALA A 454 4.12 -20.85 -13.54
C ALA A 454 2.91 -21.76 -13.81
N LYS A 455 1.74 -21.35 -13.33
CA LYS A 455 0.47 -22.00 -13.68
C LYS A 455 0.08 -21.65 -15.11
N ALA A 456 -0.53 -22.60 -15.82
CA ALA A 456 -1.04 -22.37 -17.16
C ALA A 456 -2.38 -21.59 -17.17
N GLU A 457 -3.22 -21.85 -16.18
CA GLU A 457 -4.54 -21.25 -16.02
C GLU A 457 -4.80 -20.90 -14.54
N PRO A 458 -5.65 -19.91 -14.24
CA PRO A 458 -6.07 -19.59 -12.88
C PRO A 458 -6.77 -20.77 -12.22
N THR A 459 -6.49 -20.97 -10.94
CA THR A 459 -7.28 -21.87 -10.10
C THR A 459 -8.50 -21.13 -9.58
N VAL A 460 -9.71 -21.60 -9.93
CA VAL A 460 -10.95 -21.05 -9.37
C VAL A 460 -11.15 -21.64 -7.98
N TYR A 461 -10.93 -20.82 -6.95
CA TYR A 461 -11.16 -21.23 -5.57
C TYR A 461 -12.66 -21.07 -5.25
N PRO A 462 -13.35 -22.10 -4.73
CA PRO A 462 -14.72 -21.94 -4.29
C PRO A 462 -14.75 -20.87 -3.20
N THR A 463 -15.47 -19.78 -3.44
CA THR A 463 -15.80 -18.84 -2.37
C THR A 463 -16.59 -19.63 -1.34
N GLY A 464 -16.04 -19.80 -0.14
CA GLY A 464 -16.74 -20.44 0.97
C GLY A 464 -18.11 -19.80 1.19
N ALA A 465 -19.02 -20.54 1.86
CA ALA A 465 -20.44 -20.21 2.05
C ALA A 465 -20.76 -18.71 1.97
N ARG A 466 -21.50 -18.34 0.91
CA ARG A 466 -22.21 -17.07 0.65
C ARG A 466 -21.86 -15.94 1.64
N ARG A 467 -20.71 -15.27 1.45
CA ARG A 467 -20.41 -14.02 2.18
C ARG A 467 -21.52 -13.00 1.91
N ILE A 468 -21.90 -12.24 2.93
CA ILE A 468 -22.89 -11.16 2.78
C ILE A 468 -22.28 -10.12 1.83
N PRO A 469 -23.04 -9.58 0.85
CA PRO A 469 -22.51 -8.57 -0.07
C PRO A 469 -21.86 -7.42 0.67
N HIS A 470 -20.68 -6.98 0.22
CA HIS A 470 -20.03 -5.78 0.76
C HIS A 470 -20.97 -4.59 0.61
N LEU A 471 -21.25 -3.92 1.72
CA LEU A 471 -22.06 -2.70 1.74
C LEU A 471 -21.13 -1.48 1.66
N PRO A 472 -21.23 -0.63 0.62
CA PRO A 472 -20.39 0.55 0.50
C PRO A 472 -20.70 1.54 1.64
N ALA A 473 -19.69 2.34 2.00
CA ALA A 473 -19.84 3.43 2.95
C ALA A 473 -20.92 4.43 2.47
N GLN A 474 -21.73 4.92 3.40
CA GLN A 474 -22.64 6.04 3.20
C GLN A 474 -22.10 7.29 3.90
N GLU A 475 -22.50 8.47 3.41
CA GLU A 475 -22.05 9.75 3.98
C GLU A 475 -22.51 9.93 5.44
N SER A 476 -23.64 9.32 5.81
CA SER A 476 -24.17 9.31 7.17
C SER A 476 -23.51 8.30 8.11
N ASP A 477 -22.64 7.41 7.61
CA ASP A 477 -22.03 6.38 8.44
C ASP A 477 -20.99 7.00 9.39
N HIS A 478 -21.01 6.56 10.64
CA HIS A 478 -19.91 6.82 11.56
C HIS A 478 -18.67 6.04 11.11
N ARG A 479 -17.47 6.51 11.49
CA ARG A 479 -16.22 5.93 10.97
C ARG A 479 -15.31 5.41 12.06
N PHE A 480 -14.72 4.23 11.83
CA PHE A 480 -13.71 3.67 12.72
C PHE A 480 -12.54 3.04 11.98
N GLY A 481 -11.43 2.88 12.68
CA GLY A 481 -10.27 2.10 12.24
C GLY A 481 -10.01 0.95 13.18
N PHE A 482 -9.43 -0.14 12.71
CA PHE A 482 -8.98 -1.22 13.57
C PHE A 482 -7.64 -1.75 13.09
N ILE A 483 -6.65 -1.75 13.97
CA ILE A 483 -5.31 -2.26 13.67
C ILE A 483 -5.30 -3.76 13.88
N ALA A 484 -4.86 -4.47 12.85
CA ALA A 484 -4.74 -5.91 12.83
C ALA A 484 -3.33 -6.32 12.39
N HIS A 485 -2.92 -7.52 12.80
CA HIS A 485 -1.66 -8.12 12.37
C HIS A 485 -1.83 -9.64 12.37
N PRO A 486 -1.10 -10.39 11.51
CA PRO A 486 -1.17 -11.85 11.54
C PRO A 486 -0.70 -12.37 12.90
N LEU A 487 -1.48 -13.23 13.54
CA LEU A 487 -1.06 -13.81 14.83
C LEU A 487 0.13 -14.76 14.65
N ASN A 488 0.13 -15.53 13.55
CA ASN A 488 1.17 -16.44 13.09
C ASN A 488 1.10 -16.60 11.56
N LEU A 489 1.98 -17.43 10.98
CA LEU A 489 2.03 -17.67 9.53
C LEU A 489 0.91 -18.57 8.99
N GLU A 490 0.18 -19.28 9.86
CA GLU A 490 -0.92 -20.16 9.45
C GLU A 490 -2.17 -19.35 9.07
N VAL A 491 -2.32 -18.14 9.61
CA VAL A 491 -3.45 -17.24 9.30
C VAL A 491 -3.49 -16.84 7.82
N PHE A 492 -2.36 -16.91 7.09
CA PHE A 492 -2.31 -16.57 5.65
C PHE A 492 -3.31 -17.36 4.81
N GLY A 493 -3.51 -18.65 5.10
CA GLY A 493 -4.50 -19.46 4.39
C GLY A 493 -5.95 -19.03 4.67
N ALA A 494 -6.19 -18.42 5.84
CA ALA A 494 -7.48 -17.83 6.18
C ALA A 494 -7.70 -16.45 5.56
N PHE A 495 -6.61 -15.68 5.34
CA PHE A 495 -6.64 -14.42 4.60
C PHE A 495 -6.85 -14.62 3.10
N ASP A 496 -6.19 -15.62 2.53
CA ASP A 496 -6.24 -15.90 1.10
C ASP A 496 -6.09 -17.42 0.86
N PRO A 497 -7.16 -18.10 0.40
CA PRO A 497 -7.14 -19.55 0.20
C PRO A 497 -6.11 -19.98 -0.86
N THR A 498 -5.69 -19.08 -1.76
CA THR A 498 -4.68 -19.35 -2.78
C THR A 498 -3.31 -19.66 -2.16
N LEU A 499 -3.08 -19.26 -0.91
CA LEU A 499 -1.82 -19.42 -0.18
C LEU A 499 -1.78 -20.68 0.70
N VAL A 500 -2.87 -21.46 0.76
CA VAL A 500 -2.94 -22.70 1.55
C VAL A 500 -1.94 -23.74 1.04
N GLU A 501 -1.79 -23.87 -0.28
CA GLU A 501 -0.89 -24.82 -0.92
C GLU A 501 0.59 -24.43 -0.83
N PHE A 502 0.91 -23.27 -0.27
CA PHE A 502 2.28 -22.84 -0.01
C PHE A 502 2.80 -23.55 1.24
N THR A 503 4.08 -23.88 1.26
CA THR A 503 4.74 -24.40 2.45
C THR A 503 4.94 -23.28 3.48
N HIS A 504 5.20 -23.65 4.73
CA HIS A 504 5.51 -22.67 5.78
C HIS A 504 6.72 -21.79 5.39
N ALA A 505 7.75 -22.36 4.77
CA ALA A 505 8.94 -21.64 4.32
C ALA A 505 8.60 -20.63 3.21
N GLU A 506 7.78 -21.03 2.24
CA GLU A 506 7.37 -20.12 1.15
C GLU A 506 6.50 -18.96 1.67
N ARG A 507 5.58 -19.20 2.61
CA ARG A 507 4.79 -18.13 3.25
C ARG A 507 5.67 -17.16 4.04
N ALA A 508 6.66 -17.67 4.77
CA ALA A 508 7.62 -16.83 5.49
C ALA A 508 8.43 -15.95 4.52
N GLU A 509 8.88 -16.51 3.40
CA GLU A 509 9.60 -15.76 2.37
C GLU A 509 8.74 -14.68 1.71
N LEU A 510 7.48 -14.97 1.38
CA LEU A 510 6.55 -13.96 0.85
C LEU A 510 6.34 -12.80 1.83
N LEU A 511 6.12 -13.11 3.11
CA LEU A 511 5.98 -12.07 4.14
C LEU A 511 7.26 -11.24 4.25
N ASN A 512 8.43 -11.88 4.27
CA ASN A 512 9.71 -11.20 4.32
C ASN A 512 9.93 -10.28 3.10
N ARG A 513 9.58 -10.75 1.90
CA ARG A 513 9.61 -9.94 0.67
C ARG A 513 8.68 -8.74 0.75
N PHE A 514 7.42 -8.93 1.14
CA PHE A 514 6.47 -7.83 1.24
C PHE A 514 6.85 -6.80 2.32
N ALA A 515 7.38 -7.25 3.47
CA ALA A 515 7.96 -6.37 4.47
C ALA A 515 9.20 -5.63 3.90
N SER A 516 10.05 -6.31 3.14
CA SER A 516 11.21 -5.73 2.47
C SER A 516 10.87 -4.86 1.26
N ALA A 517 9.63 -4.89 0.76
CA ALA A 517 9.14 -3.98 -0.27
C ALA A 517 8.70 -2.62 0.32
N THR A 518 8.75 -2.47 1.64
CA THR A 518 8.46 -1.23 2.36
C THR A 518 9.74 -0.72 3.05
N SER A 519 9.94 0.59 3.23
CA SER A 519 11.22 1.20 3.72
C SER A 519 11.91 0.42 4.86
N GLU A 520 13.24 0.30 4.86
CA GLU A 520 14.02 -0.40 5.91
C GLU A 520 13.74 0.12 7.33
N LEU A 521 13.34 1.39 7.46
CA LEU A 521 13.15 2.03 8.76
C LEU A 521 11.76 1.80 9.35
N ASN A 522 10.74 1.52 8.53
CA ASN A 522 9.38 1.30 9.00
C ASN A 522 8.51 0.69 7.88
N PRO A 523 8.23 -0.61 7.91
CA PRO A 523 7.25 -1.23 7.04
C PRO A 523 5.90 -0.55 7.15
N SER A 524 5.45 0.02 6.02
CA SER A 524 4.25 0.85 6.03
C SER A 524 3.02 0.01 6.34
N PRO A 525 2.18 0.43 7.30
CA PRO A 525 0.88 -0.16 7.50
C PRO A 525 0.02 0.05 6.25
N PHE A 526 -0.97 -0.82 6.06
CA PHE A 526 -1.81 -0.77 4.87
C PHE A 526 -3.23 -1.21 5.15
N VAL A 527 -4.18 -0.73 4.34
CA VAL A 527 -5.57 -1.18 4.44
C VAL A 527 -5.65 -2.62 3.94
N ILE A 528 -6.12 -3.52 4.80
CA ILE A 528 -6.34 -4.93 4.48
C ILE A 528 -7.80 -5.26 4.17
N GLY A 529 -8.72 -4.39 4.58
CA GLY A 529 -10.15 -4.53 4.30
C GLY A 529 -10.95 -3.35 4.81
N SER A 530 -12.22 -3.33 4.42
CA SER A 530 -13.20 -2.38 4.92
C SER A 530 -14.60 -2.99 4.92
N GLY A 531 -15.45 -2.57 5.84
CA GLY A 531 -16.82 -3.06 5.90
C GLY A 531 -17.75 -2.09 6.59
N ARG A 532 -19.05 -2.41 6.50
CA ARG A 532 -20.12 -1.62 7.11
C ARG A 532 -20.94 -2.49 8.05
N ILE A 533 -21.18 -1.99 9.26
CA ILE A 533 -22.04 -2.60 10.26
C ILE A 533 -23.35 -1.84 10.30
N VAL A 534 -24.47 -2.56 10.14
CA VAL A 534 -25.81 -1.97 10.07
C VAL A 534 -26.72 -2.62 11.11
N PRO A 535 -26.70 -2.13 12.36
CA PRO A 535 -27.65 -2.52 13.39
C PRO A 535 -29.10 -2.23 13.00
N THR A 536 -30.04 -2.93 13.64
CA THR A 536 -31.48 -2.71 13.50
C THR A 536 -31.94 -1.30 13.93
N SER A 537 -31.13 -0.58 14.72
CA SER A 537 -31.38 0.79 15.15
C SER A 537 -31.28 1.84 14.03
N GLY A 538 -30.67 1.50 12.89
CA GLY A 538 -30.52 2.39 11.73
C GLY A 538 -29.27 3.28 11.73
N VAL A 539 -28.52 3.37 12.84
CA VAL A 539 -27.22 4.06 12.90
C VAL A 539 -26.14 3.07 12.46
N ALA A 540 -25.47 3.35 11.35
CA ALA A 540 -24.46 2.46 10.78
C ALA A 540 -23.04 3.01 11.00
N ALA A 541 -22.07 2.10 11.00
CA ALA A 541 -20.65 2.44 11.07
C ALA A 541 -19.89 1.75 9.94
N HIS A 542 -19.02 2.49 9.26
CA HIS A 542 -18.08 1.97 8.29
C HIS A 542 -16.67 1.99 8.87
N GLY A 543 -15.91 0.91 8.68
CA GLY A 543 -14.56 0.84 9.23
C GLY A 543 -13.51 0.34 8.27
N TYR A 544 -12.27 0.76 8.52
CA TYR A 544 -11.08 0.29 7.82
C TYR A 544 -10.23 -0.60 8.72
N LEU A 545 -9.80 -1.73 8.18
CA LEU A 545 -8.83 -2.62 8.82
C LEU A 545 -7.44 -2.22 8.35
N ILE A 546 -6.56 -1.88 9.28
CA ILE A 546 -5.18 -1.51 9.00
C ILE A 546 -4.26 -2.65 9.42
N GLY A 547 -3.61 -3.29 8.46
CA GLY A 547 -2.65 -4.36 8.65
C GLY A 547 -1.25 -3.85 9.00
N LEU A 548 -0.64 -4.46 10.02
CA LEU A 548 0.80 -4.41 10.26
C LEU A 548 1.47 -5.64 9.62
N PRO A 549 2.59 -5.48 8.88
CA PRO A 549 3.26 -6.57 8.18
C PRO A 549 4.13 -7.44 9.11
N TYR A 550 3.66 -7.73 10.33
CA TYR A 550 4.43 -8.43 11.35
C TYR A 550 3.60 -9.47 12.08
N THR A 551 4.19 -10.64 12.35
CA THR A 551 3.57 -11.62 13.24
C THR A 551 3.62 -11.16 14.69
N SER A 552 2.84 -11.80 15.59
CA SER A 552 2.94 -11.52 17.04
C SER A 552 4.37 -11.66 17.56
N ALA A 553 5.06 -12.73 17.16
CA ALA A 553 6.45 -12.98 17.55
C ALA A 553 7.39 -11.89 17.01
N ALA A 554 7.25 -11.53 15.72
CA ALA A 554 8.07 -10.49 15.12
C ALA A 554 7.86 -9.12 15.80
N LEU A 555 6.62 -8.73 16.10
CA LEU A 555 6.32 -7.48 16.80
C LEU A 555 6.97 -7.40 18.19
N LEU A 556 7.04 -8.52 18.91
CA LEU A 556 7.66 -8.58 20.24
C LEU A 556 9.19 -8.56 20.20
N GLU A 557 9.80 -8.98 19.09
CA GLU A 557 11.25 -8.97 18.88
C GLU A 557 11.78 -7.60 18.41
N LEU A 558 10.91 -6.75 17.86
CA LEU A 558 11.27 -5.40 17.45
C LEU A 558 11.74 -4.55 18.65
N PRO A 559 12.69 -3.60 18.43
CA PRO A 559 12.95 -2.55 19.40
C PRO A 559 11.65 -1.79 19.74
N ALA A 560 11.47 -1.45 21.02
CA ALA A 560 10.23 -0.86 21.50
C ALA A 560 9.85 0.42 20.74
N GLU A 561 10.82 1.30 20.45
CA GLU A 561 10.55 2.51 19.65
C GLU A 561 10.05 2.21 18.23
N VAL A 562 10.55 1.14 17.60
CA VAL A 562 10.16 0.74 16.23
C VAL A 562 8.76 0.15 16.23
N ALA A 563 8.45 -0.71 17.21
CA ALA A 563 7.12 -1.29 17.36
C ALA A 563 6.06 -0.21 17.61
N VAL A 564 6.34 0.75 18.50
CA VAL A 564 5.45 1.88 18.78
C VAL A 564 5.28 2.78 17.55
N ALA A 565 6.36 3.08 16.82
CA ALA A 565 6.30 3.88 15.60
C ALA A 565 5.48 3.18 14.49
N SER A 566 5.59 1.86 14.37
CA SER A 566 4.79 1.06 13.41
C SER A 566 3.30 1.15 13.73
N VAL A 567 2.92 0.98 15.00
CA VAL A 567 1.52 1.08 15.44
C VAL A 567 1.00 2.52 15.31
N SER A 568 1.82 3.52 15.64
CA SER A 568 1.46 4.95 15.49
C SER A 568 1.17 5.31 14.03
N ALA A 569 2.01 4.85 13.09
CA ALA A 569 1.75 5.03 11.67
C ALA A 569 0.44 4.37 11.22
N ALA A 570 0.10 3.20 11.79
CA ALA A 570 -1.14 2.48 11.46
C ALA A 570 -2.38 3.22 11.98
N VAL A 571 -2.29 3.76 13.20
CA VAL A 571 -3.32 4.64 13.77
C VAL A 571 -3.51 5.87 12.90
N GLN A 572 -2.42 6.52 12.49
CA GLN A 572 -2.48 7.71 11.64
C GLN A 572 -3.13 7.41 10.29
N LEU A 573 -2.79 6.28 9.65
CA LEU A 573 -3.41 5.87 8.40
C LEU A 573 -4.94 5.67 8.54
N ALA A 574 -5.41 5.14 9.67
CA ALA A 574 -6.84 5.03 9.93
C ALA A 574 -7.52 6.41 10.09
N PHE A 575 -6.87 7.35 10.77
CA PHE A 575 -7.39 8.72 10.91
C PHE A 575 -7.39 9.47 9.58
N ASP A 576 -6.35 9.31 8.76
CA ASP A 576 -6.29 9.88 7.41
C ASP A 576 -7.41 9.31 6.50
N ALA A 577 -7.85 8.07 6.76
CA ALA A 577 -9.03 7.46 6.12
C ALA A 577 -10.39 7.92 6.72
N GLY A 578 -10.36 8.82 7.70
CA GLY A 578 -11.52 9.47 8.30
C GLY A 578 -12.10 8.75 9.53
N ALA A 579 -11.39 7.82 10.17
CA ALA A 579 -11.83 7.20 11.41
C ALA A 579 -12.00 8.24 12.54
N GLU A 580 -13.01 8.08 13.39
CA GLU A 580 -13.18 8.88 14.62
C GLU A 580 -12.57 8.17 15.84
N VAL A 581 -12.57 6.84 15.80
CA VAL A 581 -11.99 5.96 16.82
C VAL A 581 -11.18 4.84 16.17
N VAL A 582 -10.04 4.49 16.77
CA VAL A 582 -9.15 3.42 16.30
C VAL A 582 -8.93 2.38 17.38
N GLY A 583 -9.26 1.13 17.08
CA GLY A 583 -9.01 -0.02 17.94
C GLY A 583 -7.63 -0.64 17.73
N LEU A 584 -6.96 -1.03 18.83
CA LEU A 584 -5.69 -1.75 18.82
C LEU A 584 -5.93 -3.26 18.97
N GLY A 585 -5.79 -4.02 17.88
CA GLY A 585 -5.96 -5.47 17.89
C GLY A 585 -4.70 -6.24 18.30
N GLY A 586 -4.89 -7.31 19.08
CA GLY A 586 -3.83 -8.26 19.42
C GLY A 586 -2.62 -7.62 20.10
N TYR A 587 -1.42 -7.96 19.61
CA TYR A 587 -0.17 -7.49 20.18
C TYR A 587 0.14 -6.02 19.89
N SER A 588 -0.60 -5.34 19.00
CA SER A 588 -0.47 -3.89 18.82
C SER A 588 -0.81 -3.12 20.11
N SER A 589 -1.77 -3.61 20.90
CA SER A 589 -2.07 -3.11 22.25
C SER A 589 -0.94 -3.43 23.23
N VAL A 590 -0.35 -4.63 23.15
CA VAL A 590 0.71 -5.08 24.07
C VAL A 590 2.00 -4.26 23.91
N VAL A 591 2.50 -4.13 22.68
CA VAL A 591 3.76 -3.41 22.40
C VAL A 591 3.66 -1.90 22.65
N THR A 592 2.44 -1.36 22.70
CA THR A 592 2.16 0.04 23.03
C THR A 592 1.76 0.25 24.49
N ALA A 593 1.97 -0.74 25.37
CA ALA A 593 1.59 -0.68 26.78
C ALA A 593 0.11 -0.32 27.00
N ASN A 594 -0.78 -1.04 26.31
CA ASN A 594 -2.22 -0.79 26.24
C ASN A 594 -2.55 0.62 25.71
N GLY A 595 -1.87 1.03 24.63
CA GLY A 595 -2.06 2.31 23.96
C GLY A 595 -1.39 3.52 24.62
N LEU A 596 -0.83 3.39 25.84
CA LEU A 596 -0.21 4.52 26.56
C LEU A 596 1.04 5.05 25.87
N ALA A 597 1.81 4.18 25.21
CA ALA A 597 3.06 4.57 24.54
C ALA A 597 2.84 5.38 23.25
N LEU A 598 1.62 5.43 22.73
CA LEU A 598 1.28 6.21 21.53
C LEU A 598 1.22 7.72 21.81
N GLY A 599 1.09 8.13 23.09
CA GLY A 599 0.96 9.53 23.46
C GLY A 599 -0.36 10.15 23.00
N GLU A 600 -0.36 11.47 22.79
CA GLU A 600 -1.51 12.18 22.25
C GLU A 600 -1.63 11.94 20.74
N MET A 601 -2.79 11.45 20.32
CA MET A 601 -3.14 11.23 18.91
C MET A 601 -4.26 12.19 18.49
N SER A 602 -4.42 12.42 17.20
CA SER A 602 -5.43 13.33 16.64
C SER A 602 -6.87 12.91 16.91
N GLY A 603 -7.12 11.62 17.16
CA GLY A 603 -8.44 11.07 17.46
C GLY A 603 -8.44 10.10 18.65
N VAL A 604 -9.51 9.31 18.78
CA VAL A 604 -9.71 8.41 19.91
C VAL A 604 -9.04 7.06 19.65
N VAL A 605 -8.26 6.56 20.59
CA VAL A 605 -7.68 5.21 20.54
C VAL A 605 -8.29 4.35 21.66
N THR A 606 -8.60 3.09 21.34
CA THR A 606 -9.07 2.11 22.32
C THR A 606 -8.36 0.76 22.16
N THR A 607 -8.24 0.02 23.26
CA THR A 607 -7.60 -1.32 23.25
C THR A 607 -8.59 -2.46 23.13
N GLY A 608 -9.90 -2.22 23.29
CA GLY A 608 -10.89 -3.29 23.25
C GLY A 608 -11.02 -4.10 24.55
N ASN A 609 -10.23 -3.76 25.58
CA ASN A 609 -10.09 -4.56 26.78
C ASN A 609 -11.35 -4.51 27.66
N SER A 610 -12.08 -3.39 27.68
CA SER A 610 -13.27 -3.22 28.53
C SER A 610 -14.42 -4.09 28.02
N PHE A 611 -14.71 -4.06 26.73
CA PHE A 611 -15.75 -4.92 26.16
C PHE A 611 -15.35 -6.39 26.10
N THR A 612 -14.06 -6.69 25.93
CA THR A 612 -13.56 -8.07 26.05
C THR A 612 -13.84 -8.64 27.44
N ALA A 613 -13.62 -7.86 28.51
CA ALA A 613 -14.02 -8.23 29.86
C ALA A 613 -15.55 -8.36 29.98
N ALA A 614 -16.33 -7.41 29.45
CA ALA A 614 -17.79 -7.44 29.48
C ALA A 614 -18.36 -8.70 28.83
N ALA A 615 -17.87 -9.04 27.64
CA ALA A 615 -18.28 -10.22 26.89
C ALA A 615 -18.00 -11.51 27.68
N SER A 616 -16.80 -11.63 28.26
CA SER A 616 -16.40 -12.77 29.09
C SER A 616 -17.30 -12.93 30.33
N ILE A 617 -17.56 -11.83 31.06
CA ILE A 617 -18.43 -11.84 32.25
C ILE A 617 -19.85 -12.27 31.88
N ARG A 618 -20.41 -11.71 30.80
CA ARG A 618 -21.75 -12.06 30.32
C ARG A 618 -21.83 -13.52 29.90
N ALA A 619 -20.80 -14.04 29.24
CA ALA A 619 -20.74 -15.43 28.81
C ALA A 619 -20.69 -16.41 30.00
N VAL A 620 -19.85 -16.13 31.01
CA VAL A 620 -19.81 -16.92 32.24
C VAL A 620 -21.18 -16.91 32.95
N ARG A 621 -21.78 -15.74 33.16
CA ARG A 621 -23.11 -15.61 33.80
C ARG A 621 -24.19 -16.36 33.03
N ARG A 622 -24.18 -16.28 31.69
CA ARG A 622 -25.11 -17.02 30.82
C ARG A 622 -24.98 -18.53 31.00
N VAL A 623 -23.75 -19.07 30.90
CA VAL A 623 -23.51 -20.52 31.02
C VAL A 623 -23.88 -21.04 32.42
N CYS A 624 -23.57 -20.30 33.47
CA CYS A 624 -24.00 -20.65 34.83
C CYS A 624 -25.53 -20.67 34.95
N SER A 625 -26.21 -19.65 34.42
CA SER A 625 -27.68 -19.59 34.40
C SER A 625 -28.31 -20.74 33.61
N GLU A 626 -27.77 -21.08 32.44
CA GLU A 626 -28.23 -22.20 31.60
C GLU A 626 -28.05 -23.56 32.30
N ARG A 627 -27.04 -23.70 33.18
CA ARG A 627 -26.78 -24.90 33.98
C ARG A 627 -27.48 -24.92 35.33
N GLY A 628 -28.19 -23.85 35.70
CA GLY A 628 -28.77 -23.69 37.03
C GLY A 628 -27.74 -23.65 38.16
N LEU A 629 -26.52 -23.18 37.88
CA LEU A 629 -25.45 -23.02 38.87
C LEU A 629 -25.50 -21.62 39.48
N ASP A 630 -25.52 -21.53 40.81
CA ASP A 630 -25.40 -20.25 41.50
C ASP A 630 -23.92 -19.89 41.71
N LEU A 631 -23.49 -18.74 41.17
CA LEU A 631 -22.13 -18.23 41.30
C LEU A 631 -21.70 -18.11 42.78
N ALA A 632 -22.64 -17.88 43.70
CA ALA A 632 -22.37 -17.57 45.11
C ALA A 632 -21.50 -18.61 45.84
N ASP A 633 -21.52 -19.87 45.38
CA ASP A 633 -20.77 -20.99 45.95
C ASP A 633 -19.62 -21.47 45.04
N LEU A 634 -19.47 -20.89 43.85
CA LEU A 634 -18.50 -21.34 42.86
C LEU A 634 -17.11 -20.74 43.09
N ARG A 635 -16.12 -21.51 42.63
CA ARG A 635 -14.70 -21.14 42.63
C ARG A 635 -14.31 -20.72 41.22
N VAL A 636 -13.85 -19.48 41.09
CA VAL A 636 -13.41 -18.89 39.83
C VAL A 636 -11.90 -18.70 39.84
N THR A 637 -11.21 -19.37 38.94
CA THR A 637 -9.77 -19.19 38.71
C THR A 637 -9.54 -18.24 37.55
N ILE A 638 -8.72 -17.20 37.78
CA ILE A 638 -8.35 -16.20 36.78
C ILE A 638 -6.87 -16.36 36.44
N LEU A 639 -6.58 -16.79 35.22
CA LEU A 639 -5.23 -16.78 34.67
C LEU A 639 -4.97 -15.41 34.05
N GLY A 640 -3.85 -14.78 34.43
CA GLY A 640 -3.53 -13.44 33.93
C GLY A 640 -4.22 -12.33 34.72
N ALA A 641 -4.56 -12.56 35.99
CA ALA A 641 -5.16 -11.56 36.88
C ALA A 641 -4.32 -10.29 37.09
N ALA A 642 -3.01 -10.33 36.79
CA ALA A 642 -2.17 -9.14 36.78
C ALA A 642 -2.44 -8.20 35.59
N GLY A 643 -3.04 -8.70 34.51
CA GLY A 643 -3.38 -7.96 33.29
C GLY A 643 -4.74 -7.24 33.38
N ALA A 644 -4.98 -6.31 32.46
CA ALA A 644 -6.16 -5.43 32.48
C ALA A 644 -7.49 -6.20 32.44
N ILE A 645 -7.62 -7.15 31.51
CA ILE A 645 -8.83 -7.96 31.31
C ILE A 645 -9.07 -8.86 32.52
N GLY A 646 -8.10 -9.72 32.86
CA GLY A 646 -8.23 -10.68 33.97
C GLY A 646 -8.54 -10.00 35.31
N ARG A 647 -7.84 -8.91 35.63
CA ARG A 647 -8.11 -8.10 36.83
C ARG A 647 -9.54 -7.58 36.89
N THR A 648 -10.01 -7.03 35.78
CA THR A 648 -11.34 -6.43 35.69
C THR A 648 -12.44 -7.48 35.80
N ILE A 649 -12.28 -8.62 35.12
CA ILE A 649 -13.20 -9.75 35.23
C ILE A 649 -13.28 -10.25 36.68
N ALA A 650 -12.13 -10.44 37.33
CA ALA A 650 -12.06 -10.87 38.72
C ALA A 650 -12.81 -9.89 39.64
N ARG A 651 -12.58 -8.59 39.46
CA ARG A 651 -13.19 -7.52 40.26
C ARG A 651 -14.70 -7.43 40.08
N VAL A 652 -15.22 -7.58 38.85
CA VAL A 652 -16.66 -7.52 38.55
C VAL A 652 -17.39 -8.79 39.00
N LEU A 653 -16.74 -9.96 38.96
CA LEU A 653 -17.34 -11.21 39.44
C LEU A 653 -17.24 -11.40 40.96
N ALA A 654 -16.26 -10.78 41.63
CA ALA A 654 -16.00 -10.93 43.07
C ALA A 654 -17.24 -10.80 43.98
N PRO A 655 -18.19 -9.87 43.75
CA PRO A 655 -19.39 -9.73 44.59
C PRO A 655 -20.34 -10.94 44.51
N ASP A 656 -20.28 -11.71 43.42
CA ASP A 656 -21.23 -12.77 43.11
C ASP A 656 -20.69 -14.17 43.36
N VAL A 657 -19.38 -14.34 43.60
CA VAL A 657 -18.71 -15.65 43.61
C VAL A 657 -18.36 -16.15 45.01
N GLY A 658 -18.13 -17.45 45.15
CA GLY A 658 -17.74 -18.06 46.43
C GLY A 658 -16.25 -17.96 46.75
N THR A 659 -15.39 -18.15 45.74
CA THR A 659 -13.93 -18.07 45.88
C THR A 659 -13.30 -17.53 44.61
N VAL A 660 -12.29 -16.68 44.74
CA VAL A 660 -11.45 -16.24 43.61
C VAL A 660 -10.04 -16.79 43.78
N THR A 661 -9.53 -17.45 42.74
CA THR A 661 -8.16 -17.96 42.68
C THR A 661 -7.40 -17.16 41.61
N LEU A 662 -6.28 -16.54 41.98
CA LEU A 662 -5.46 -15.72 41.10
C LEU A 662 -4.19 -16.48 40.70
N VAL A 663 -3.98 -16.66 39.41
CA VAL A 663 -2.79 -17.34 38.88
C VAL A 663 -1.88 -16.35 38.18
N GLY A 664 -0.60 -16.33 38.58
CA GLY A 664 0.42 -15.49 37.95
C GLY A 664 1.83 -15.80 38.45
N ARG A 665 2.85 -15.33 37.72
CA ARG A 665 4.26 -15.56 38.11
C ARG A 665 4.54 -14.98 39.51
N PRO A 666 5.31 -15.67 40.35
CA PRO A 666 5.70 -15.16 41.66
C PRO A 666 6.61 -13.94 41.50
N GLY A 667 6.56 -13.04 42.48
CA GLY A 667 7.54 -11.97 42.67
C GLY A 667 8.89 -12.50 43.14
N GLU A 668 9.84 -11.58 43.38
CA GLU A 668 11.17 -11.97 43.88
C GLU A 668 11.07 -12.77 45.19
N ARG A 669 11.91 -13.80 45.34
CA ARG A 669 12.03 -14.64 46.55
C ARG A 669 10.76 -15.41 46.93
N GLY A 670 9.91 -15.76 45.96
CA GLY A 670 8.73 -16.60 46.19
C GLY A 670 7.55 -15.88 46.83
N GLN A 671 7.55 -14.54 46.81
CA GLN A 671 6.42 -13.71 47.24
C GLN A 671 5.40 -13.54 46.11
N ILE A 672 4.17 -13.14 46.42
CA ILE A 672 3.17 -12.78 45.40
C ILE A 672 3.67 -11.55 44.63
N ALA A 673 3.59 -11.57 43.30
CA ALA A 673 4.04 -10.43 42.49
C ALA A 673 3.24 -9.16 42.85
N PRO A 674 3.89 -7.98 42.97
CA PRO A 674 3.21 -6.74 43.38
C PRO A 674 1.94 -6.44 42.59
N LYS A 675 1.97 -6.60 41.26
CA LYS A 675 0.80 -6.40 40.40
C LYS A 675 -0.37 -7.35 40.68
N LEU A 676 -0.08 -8.58 41.12
CA LEU A 676 -1.08 -9.58 41.47
C LEU A 676 -1.66 -9.31 42.86
N TRP A 677 -0.83 -8.78 43.77
CA TRP A 677 -1.27 -8.30 45.08
C TRP A 677 -2.16 -7.05 44.96
N ASP A 678 -1.81 -6.10 44.10
CA ASP A 678 -2.65 -4.92 43.81
C ASP A 678 -4.02 -5.36 43.28
N ALA A 679 -4.04 -6.32 42.36
CA ALA A 679 -5.29 -6.90 41.85
C ALA A 679 -6.12 -7.52 42.98
N ALA A 680 -5.49 -8.24 43.91
CA ALA A 680 -6.17 -8.83 45.07
C ALA A 680 -6.79 -7.77 46.00
N ILE A 681 -6.11 -6.65 46.23
CA ILE A 681 -6.65 -5.52 47.01
C ILE A 681 -7.91 -4.96 46.31
N GLU A 682 -7.83 -4.73 45.00
CA GLU A 682 -8.98 -4.25 44.22
C GLU A 682 -10.16 -5.22 44.27
N ILE A 683 -9.89 -6.52 44.14
CA ILE A 683 -10.90 -7.59 44.19
C ILE A 683 -11.55 -7.69 45.57
N ALA A 684 -10.76 -7.65 46.64
CA ALA A 684 -11.26 -7.69 48.02
C ALA A 684 -12.14 -6.47 48.32
N ALA A 685 -11.75 -5.30 47.85
CA ALA A 685 -12.55 -4.08 48.00
C ALA A 685 -13.87 -4.16 47.21
N ALA A 686 -13.83 -4.69 45.98
CA ALA A 686 -14.99 -4.80 45.11
C ALA A 686 -15.97 -5.90 45.53
N ALA A 687 -15.49 -6.98 46.16
CA ALA A 687 -16.33 -8.07 46.63
C ALA A 687 -17.41 -7.61 47.64
N ARG A 688 -17.13 -6.56 48.41
CA ARG A 688 -18.02 -6.04 49.46
C ARG A 688 -19.36 -5.57 48.90
N GLY A 689 -20.42 -5.72 49.71
CA GLY A 689 -21.79 -5.39 49.29
C GLY A 689 -22.41 -6.36 48.28
N GLY A 690 -21.72 -7.45 47.93
CA GLY A 690 -22.22 -8.53 47.08
C GLY A 690 -23.02 -9.60 47.83
N ARG A 691 -23.33 -10.69 47.13
CA ARG A 691 -24.13 -11.83 47.63
C ARG A 691 -23.36 -13.15 47.75
N GLY A 692 -22.19 -13.26 47.13
CA GLY A 692 -21.38 -14.49 47.13
C GLY A 692 -20.68 -14.75 48.46
N ALA A 693 -20.20 -15.98 48.68
CA ALA A 693 -19.48 -16.31 49.92
C ALA A 693 -18.20 -15.46 50.09
N LEU A 694 -17.52 -15.08 49.00
CA LEU A 694 -16.39 -14.15 49.04
C LEU A 694 -16.82 -12.76 49.52
N ALA A 695 -17.99 -12.26 49.09
CA ALA A 695 -18.51 -10.97 49.52
C ALA A 695 -18.75 -10.92 51.03
N ILE A 696 -19.37 -11.98 51.58
CA ILE A 696 -19.63 -12.13 53.01
C ILE A 696 -18.30 -12.17 53.78
N ALA A 697 -17.32 -12.94 53.31
CA ALA A 697 -15.99 -13.01 53.91
C ALA A 697 -15.25 -11.66 53.84
N ALA A 698 -15.36 -10.93 52.73
CA ALA A 698 -14.73 -9.63 52.55
C ALA A 698 -15.31 -8.57 53.49
N GLU A 699 -16.62 -8.61 53.76
CA GLU A 699 -17.27 -7.73 54.74
C GLU A 699 -16.78 -8.02 56.17
N GLN A 700 -16.65 -9.30 56.53
CA GLN A 700 -16.13 -9.73 57.83
C GLN A 700 -14.64 -9.40 58.03
N ALA A 701 -13.86 -9.51 56.96
CA ALA A 701 -12.44 -9.17 56.92
C ALA A 701 -12.16 -7.66 56.79
N GLY A 702 -13.19 -6.81 56.64
CA GLY A 702 -13.00 -5.39 56.36
C GLY A 702 -12.27 -5.09 55.04
N GLY A 703 -12.22 -6.05 54.11
CA GLY A 703 -11.45 -6.00 52.87
C GLY A 703 -9.96 -6.39 53.01
N SER A 704 -9.54 -6.95 54.14
CA SER A 704 -8.18 -7.46 54.36
C SER A 704 -7.89 -8.67 53.45
N VAL A 705 -6.89 -8.51 52.57
CA VAL A 705 -6.44 -9.57 51.65
C VAL A 705 -5.90 -10.78 52.42
N ASP A 706 -5.13 -10.55 53.48
CA ASP A 706 -4.55 -11.63 54.30
C ASP A 706 -5.62 -12.49 54.99
N ASP A 707 -6.71 -11.87 55.47
CA ASP A 707 -7.81 -12.60 56.11
C ASP A 707 -8.67 -13.37 55.09
N LEU A 708 -8.82 -12.84 53.87
CA LEU A 708 -9.46 -13.54 52.76
C LEU A 708 -8.64 -14.76 52.29
N ILE A 709 -7.30 -14.66 52.34
CA ILE A 709 -6.41 -15.80 52.12
C ILE A 709 -6.55 -16.80 53.26
N GLY A 710 -6.52 -16.35 54.52
CA GLY A 710 -6.64 -17.19 55.70
C GLY A 710 -7.97 -17.94 55.78
N SER A 711 -9.05 -17.36 55.25
CA SER A 711 -10.38 -17.99 55.16
C SER A 711 -10.57 -18.85 53.90
N GLY A 712 -9.62 -18.84 52.96
CA GLY A 712 -9.67 -19.65 51.74
C GLY A 712 -10.63 -19.13 50.66
N HIS A 713 -11.12 -17.90 50.79
CA HIS A 713 -11.99 -17.25 49.79
C HIS A 713 -11.19 -16.49 48.70
N LEU A 714 -9.91 -16.21 48.96
CA LEU A 714 -8.96 -15.71 47.98
C LEU A 714 -7.71 -16.59 47.98
N GLU A 715 -7.28 -17.07 46.81
CA GLU A 715 -6.14 -17.98 46.69
C GLU A 715 -5.15 -17.53 45.61
N PHE A 716 -3.89 -17.93 45.75
CA PHE A 716 -2.82 -17.62 44.80
C PHE A 716 -2.08 -18.88 44.38
N PHE A 717 -1.82 -19.02 43.08
CA PHE A 717 -0.97 -20.07 42.54
C PHE A 717 0.03 -19.48 41.54
N ASP A 718 1.25 -19.99 41.58
CA ASP A 718 2.29 -19.72 40.59
C ASP A 718 2.20 -20.68 39.40
N ASP A 719 1.84 -21.94 39.67
CA ASP A 719 1.56 -22.97 38.68
C ASP A 719 0.10 -22.91 38.19
N PRO A 720 -0.15 -22.67 36.88
CA PRO A 720 -1.48 -22.71 36.30
C PRO A 720 -2.21 -24.03 36.50
N ALA A 721 -1.53 -25.18 36.43
CA ALA A 721 -2.16 -26.49 36.58
C ALA A 721 -2.74 -26.66 38.00
N ALA A 722 -1.96 -26.31 39.02
CA ALA A 722 -2.41 -26.30 40.41
C ALA A 722 -3.61 -25.35 40.63
N GLY A 723 -3.60 -24.18 40.00
CA GLY A 723 -4.66 -23.18 40.13
C GLY A 723 -6.00 -23.58 39.52
N VAL A 724 -6.02 -24.46 38.50
CA VAL A 724 -7.26 -24.89 37.82
C VAL A 724 -7.79 -26.24 38.28
N ALA A 725 -6.99 -27.04 38.98
CA ALA A 725 -7.36 -28.38 39.46
C ALA A 725 -8.63 -28.43 40.33
N ARG A 726 -9.02 -27.32 40.96
CA ARG A 726 -10.21 -27.20 41.83
C ARG A 726 -11.24 -26.18 41.31
N ALA A 727 -11.02 -25.61 40.14
CA ALA A 727 -11.83 -24.52 39.62
C ALA A 727 -13.17 -25.03 39.10
N HIS A 728 -14.26 -24.37 39.50
CA HIS A 728 -15.55 -24.59 38.84
C HIS A 728 -15.61 -23.79 37.53
N ILE A 729 -15.02 -22.59 37.55
CA ILE A 729 -14.90 -21.70 36.40
C ILE A 729 -13.43 -21.32 36.23
N VAL A 730 -12.89 -21.47 35.03
CA VAL A 730 -11.54 -21.00 34.65
C VAL A 730 -11.70 -19.89 33.63
N ILE A 731 -11.03 -18.76 33.84
CA ILE A 731 -10.98 -17.65 32.89
C ILE A 731 -9.52 -17.43 32.51
N ALA A 732 -9.20 -17.68 31.24
CA ALA A 732 -7.85 -17.49 30.70
C ALA A 732 -7.76 -16.15 29.96
N ALA A 733 -7.15 -15.14 30.59
CA ALA A 733 -6.99 -13.80 30.03
C ALA A 733 -5.51 -13.38 30.02
N THR A 734 -4.66 -14.19 29.38
CA THR A 734 -3.21 -13.95 29.31
C THR A 734 -2.76 -13.59 27.90
N SER A 735 -1.59 -12.96 27.79
CA SER A 735 -0.92 -12.68 26.52
C SER A 735 0.17 -13.72 26.20
N ALA A 736 0.10 -14.91 26.80
CA ALA A 736 1.07 -15.97 26.56
C ALA A 736 0.92 -16.50 25.12
N PRO A 737 2.03 -16.73 24.40
CA PRO A 737 1.98 -17.17 23.00
C PRO A 737 1.69 -18.68 22.83
N HIS A 738 1.47 -19.41 23.92
CA HIS A 738 1.24 -20.86 23.94
C HIS A 738 0.18 -21.24 24.97
N ALA A 739 -0.33 -22.48 24.87
CA ALA A 739 -1.22 -23.06 25.86
C ALA A 739 -0.55 -23.13 27.23
N LEU A 740 -1.29 -22.78 28.28
CA LEU A 740 -0.80 -22.77 29.67
C LEU A 740 -1.38 -23.92 30.50
N ILE A 741 -2.42 -24.58 30.01
CA ILE A 741 -3.19 -25.62 30.72
C ILE A 741 -3.51 -26.75 29.74
N ASP A 742 -3.39 -27.99 30.18
CA ASP A 742 -3.83 -29.17 29.44
C ASP A 742 -5.22 -29.65 29.90
N ALA A 743 -5.88 -30.48 29.07
CA ALA A 743 -7.19 -31.06 29.38
C ALA A 743 -7.22 -31.85 30.71
N ALA A 744 -6.07 -32.42 31.10
CA ALA A 744 -5.91 -33.23 32.31
C ALA A 744 -5.89 -32.40 33.60
N ASP A 745 -5.54 -31.11 33.52
CA ASP A 745 -5.43 -30.24 34.69
C ASP A 745 -6.80 -29.73 35.16
N LEU A 746 -7.82 -29.79 34.29
CA LEU A 746 -9.14 -29.22 34.54
C LEU A 746 -10.00 -30.11 35.45
N ALA A 747 -10.65 -29.50 36.44
CA ALA A 747 -11.60 -30.17 37.33
C ALA A 747 -12.78 -30.81 36.56
N PRO A 748 -13.44 -31.84 37.11
CA PRO A 748 -14.67 -32.41 36.54
C PRO A 748 -15.76 -31.35 36.37
N ASN A 749 -16.43 -31.35 35.22
CA ASN A 749 -17.50 -30.42 34.84
C ASN A 749 -17.10 -28.93 34.81
N ALA A 750 -15.80 -28.61 34.74
CA ALA A 750 -15.32 -27.24 34.72
C ALA A 750 -15.90 -26.43 33.55
N ILE A 751 -16.22 -25.17 33.82
CA ILE A 751 -16.58 -24.17 32.81
C ILE A 751 -15.34 -23.34 32.51
N VAL A 752 -15.02 -23.15 31.24
CA VAL A 752 -13.79 -22.49 30.84
C VAL A 752 -14.06 -21.42 29.80
N CYS A 753 -13.65 -20.20 30.13
CA CYS A 753 -13.70 -19.02 29.27
C CYS A 753 -12.29 -18.68 28.82
N ASP A 754 -11.91 -19.07 27.61
CA ASP A 754 -10.63 -18.68 27.02
C ASP A 754 -10.79 -17.37 26.25
N VAL A 755 -10.07 -16.34 26.65
CA VAL A 755 -10.10 -15.00 26.04
C VAL A 755 -8.86 -14.77 25.20
N ALA A 756 -7.84 -15.61 25.34
CA ALA A 756 -6.54 -15.42 24.73
C ALA A 756 -6.54 -15.77 23.25
N GLN A 757 -5.77 -14.99 22.47
CA GLN A 757 -5.50 -15.23 21.06
C GLN A 757 -4.00 -14.99 20.80
N PRO A 758 -3.19 -16.04 20.54
CA PRO A 758 -3.54 -17.47 20.46
C PRO A 758 -4.13 -18.04 21.78
N PRO A 759 -4.91 -19.14 21.72
CA PRO A 759 -5.60 -19.67 22.90
C PRO A 759 -4.62 -20.21 23.94
N ASN A 760 -4.99 -20.09 25.22
CA ASN A 760 -4.22 -20.65 26.31
C ASN A 760 -4.66 -22.07 26.68
N ILE A 761 -5.66 -22.60 25.98
CA ILE A 761 -6.23 -23.92 26.20
C ILE A 761 -6.28 -24.69 24.88
N PRO A 762 -5.83 -25.95 24.84
CA PRO A 762 -5.84 -26.78 23.63
C PRO A 762 -7.21 -26.87 22.96
N TYR A 763 -7.20 -26.91 21.63
CA TYR A 763 -8.40 -26.97 20.81
C TYR A 763 -9.16 -28.31 20.89
N ASP A 764 -8.60 -29.34 21.54
CA ASP A 764 -9.17 -30.69 21.62
C ASP A 764 -9.80 -31.01 22.99
N VAL A 765 -9.78 -30.07 23.95
CA VAL A 765 -10.29 -30.29 25.32
C VAL A 765 -11.73 -30.80 25.33
N GLY A 766 -12.64 -30.25 24.51
CA GLY A 766 -14.03 -30.70 24.45
C GLY A 766 -14.20 -32.11 23.86
N LEU A 767 -13.27 -32.58 23.02
CA LEU A 767 -13.24 -33.97 22.54
C LEU A 767 -12.75 -34.92 23.63
N VAL A 768 -11.68 -34.53 24.33
CA VAL A 768 -11.01 -35.37 25.34
C VAL A 768 -11.77 -35.37 26.67
N ARG A 769 -12.47 -34.28 27.00
CA ARG A 769 -13.23 -34.04 28.23
C ARG A 769 -14.64 -33.49 27.93
N PRO A 770 -15.59 -34.34 27.48
CA PRO A 770 -16.95 -33.91 27.16
C PRO A 770 -17.75 -33.33 28.36
N ASP A 771 -17.28 -33.57 29.58
CA ASP A 771 -17.84 -32.99 30.80
C ASP A 771 -17.46 -31.52 30.98
N VAL A 772 -16.31 -31.10 30.45
CA VAL A 772 -15.81 -29.72 30.50
C VAL A 772 -16.46 -28.89 29.41
N THR A 773 -16.74 -27.63 29.70
CA THR A 773 -17.31 -26.70 28.71
C THR A 773 -16.40 -25.52 28.49
N VAL A 774 -15.79 -25.48 27.32
CA VAL A 774 -14.91 -24.40 26.89
C VAL A 774 -15.66 -23.50 25.93
N PHE A 775 -15.62 -22.20 26.13
CA PHE A 775 -16.10 -21.20 25.18
C PHE A 775 -15.12 -20.03 25.08
N ASP A 776 -15.21 -19.29 23.99
CA ASP A 776 -14.33 -18.17 23.72
C ASP A 776 -14.96 -16.88 24.26
N GLY A 777 -14.33 -16.26 25.25
CA GLY A 777 -14.78 -14.98 25.82
C GLY A 777 -14.40 -13.77 24.97
N GLY A 778 -13.54 -13.97 23.97
CA GLY A 778 -13.02 -12.96 23.06
C GLY A 778 -13.72 -12.90 21.70
N ILE A 779 -14.75 -13.71 21.44
CA ILE A 779 -15.48 -13.74 20.16
C ILE A 779 -16.94 -13.30 20.36
N VAL A 780 -17.40 -12.41 19.47
CA VAL A 780 -18.71 -11.78 19.50
C VAL A 780 -19.36 -11.92 18.13
N ARG A 781 -20.68 -12.15 18.10
CA ARG A 781 -21.49 -12.16 16.88
C ARG A 781 -21.91 -10.72 16.55
N LEU A 782 -21.69 -10.34 15.31
CA LEU A 782 -22.13 -9.06 14.75
C LEU A 782 -23.67 -9.02 14.62
N PRO A 783 -24.26 -7.82 14.54
CA PRO A 783 -25.70 -7.68 14.28
C PRO A 783 -26.12 -8.43 13.02
N GLU A 784 -27.33 -9.01 13.03
CA GLU A 784 -27.83 -9.82 11.91
C GLU A 784 -27.73 -9.05 10.58
N GLY A 785 -27.21 -9.72 9.54
CA GLY A 785 -26.99 -9.10 8.23
C GLY A 785 -25.72 -8.25 8.11
N SER A 786 -24.91 -8.13 9.18
CA SER A 786 -23.60 -7.47 9.13
C SER A 786 -22.46 -8.48 8.95
N ASP A 787 -21.58 -8.22 7.99
CA ASP A 787 -20.32 -8.95 7.78
C ASP A 787 -19.22 -7.94 7.46
N PHE A 788 -18.08 -8.09 8.12
CA PHE A 788 -16.93 -7.22 7.94
C PHE A 788 -15.90 -7.77 6.94
N GLY A 789 -16.22 -8.90 6.29
CA GLY A 789 -15.54 -9.44 5.10
C GLY A 789 -14.26 -10.22 5.40
N LEU A 790 -13.44 -9.78 6.35
CA LEU A 790 -12.20 -10.43 6.78
C LEU A 790 -12.48 -11.14 8.08
N THR A 791 -12.47 -12.46 8.03
CA THR A 791 -12.85 -13.24 9.20
C THR A 791 -11.71 -13.43 10.19
N PHE A 792 -10.46 -13.09 9.86
CA PHE A 792 -9.29 -13.30 10.74
C PHE A 792 -9.20 -14.73 11.29
N GLY A 793 -9.69 -15.73 10.54
CA GLY A 793 -9.79 -17.11 11.00
C GLY A 793 -11.09 -17.48 11.74
N LEU A 794 -12.04 -16.55 11.86
CA LEU A 794 -13.37 -16.76 12.42
C LEU A 794 -14.39 -17.18 11.33
N ALA A 795 -15.59 -17.60 11.74
CA ALA A 795 -16.71 -17.83 10.83
C ALA A 795 -17.39 -16.49 10.43
N PRO A 796 -18.08 -16.42 9.27
CA PRO A 796 -18.83 -15.22 8.87
C PRO A 796 -19.80 -14.73 9.95
N GLY A 797 -19.87 -13.40 10.11
CA GLY A 797 -20.70 -12.76 11.15
C GLY A 797 -20.14 -12.81 12.58
N LEU A 798 -18.92 -13.33 12.76
CA LEU A 798 -18.19 -13.26 14.03
C LEU A 798 -17.05 -12.24 13.96
N THR A 799 -16.73 -11.62 15.10
CA THR A 799 -15.60 -10.72 15.26
C THR A 799 -14.96 -10.88 16.64
N TYR A 800 -13.76 -10.34 16.83
CA TYR A 800 -13.15 -10.26 18.14
C TYR A 800 -13.80 -9.17 19.00
N ALA A 801 -13.92 -9.43 20.30
CA ALA A 801 -14.51 -8.50 21.25
C ALA A 801 -13.77 -7.14 21.27
N CYS A 802 -12.45 -7.13 21.07
CA CYS A 802 -11.70 -5.88 20.99
C CYS A 802 -12.10 -5.01 19.78
N MET A 803 -12.44 -5.63 18.66
CA MET A 803 -12.97 -4.94 17.48
C MET A 803 -14.42 -4.50 17.71
N ALA A 804 -15.23 -5.33 18.36
CA ALA A 804 -16.61 -4.99 18.71
C ALA A 804 -16.68 -3.75 19.63
N GLU A 805 -15.75 -3.57 20.58
CA GLU A 805 -15.68 -2.33 21.37
C GLU A 805 -15.52 -1.10 20.46
N THR A 806 -14.61 -1.18 19.50
CA THR A 806 -14.34 -0.09 18.56
C THR A 806 -15.59 0.26 17.74
N MET A 807 -16.32 -0.77 17.28
CA MET A 807 -17.59 -0.61 16.58
C MET A 807 -18.66 0.02 17.49
N LEU A 808 -18.77 -0.43 18.75
CA LEU A 808 -19.73 0.12 19.71
C LEU A 808 -19.46 1.58 20.04
N LEU A 809 -18.19 1.97 20.22
CA LEU A 809 -17.79 3.37 20.43
C LEU A 809 -18.13 4.24 19.21
N SER A 810 -17.89 3.72 18.01
CA SER A 810 -18.24 4.42 16.76
C SER A 810 -19.76 4.59 16.63
N LEU A 811 -20.54 3.52 16.82
CA LEU A 811 -22.00 3.54 16.73
C LEU A 811 -22.64 4.47 17.78
N SER A 812 -22.18 4.44 19.04
CA SER A 812 -22.73 5.26 20.13
C SER A 812 -22.21 6.69 20.18
N ARG A 813 -21.00 6.93 19.65
CA ARG A 813 -20.20 8.15 19.88
C ARG A 813 -19.89 8.42 21.36
N GLU A 814 -20.02 7.40 22.22
CA GLU A 814 -19.67 7.48 23.65
C GLU A 814 -18.16 7.17 23.84
N PHE A 815 -17.29 8.03 23.29
CA PHE A 815 -15.83 7.79 23.23
C PHE A 815 -15.12 7.75 24.58
N ASP A 816 -15.73 8.30 25.63
CA ASP A 816 -15.20 8.24 27.00
C ASP A 816 -15.19 6.82 27.57
N LEU A 817 -15.94 5.89 26.95
CA LEU A 817 -15.94 4.47 27.31
C LEU A 817 -14.70 3.70 26.83
N ARG A 818 -13.79 4.36 26.08
CA ARG A 818 -12.56 3.76 25.56
C ARG A 818 -11.73 3.09 26.66
N SER A 819 -11.05 2.00 26.31
CA SER A 819 -10.12 1.31 27.19
C SER A 819 -8.68 1.69 26.87
N LEU A 820 -7.98 2.30 27.83
CA LEU A 820 -6.55 2.62 27.73
C LEU A 820 -5.84 2.25 29.04
N GLY A 821 -4.60 1.78 28.93
CA GLY A 821 -3.83 1.35 30.09
C GLY A 821 -4.39 0.08 30.76
N THR A 822 -4.09 -0.08 32.05
CA THR A 822 -4.42 -1.29 32.81
C THR A 822 -5.60 -1.14 33.77
N ALA A 823 -5.99 0.10 34.08
CA ALA A 823 -7.10 0.39 34.98
C ALA A 823 -8.38 0.60 34.15
N LEU A 824 -9.17 -0.47 33.99
CA LEU A 824 -10.46 -0.39 33.32
C LEU A 824 -11.53 0.01 34.33
N ASP A 825 -12.50 0.83 33.94
CA ASP A 825 -13.64 1.20 34.79
C ASP A 825 -14.75 0.15 34.67
N SER A 826 -15.18 -0.42 35.81
CA SER A 826 -16.27 -1.40 35.85
C SER A 826 -17.60 -0.83 35.33
N ALA A 827 -17.88 0.46 35.54
CA ALA A 827 -19.09 1.10 35.01
C ALA A 827 -19.05 1.17 33.48
N ASN A 828 -17.88 1.44 32.89
CA ASN A 828 -17.72 1.42 31.43
C ASN A 828 -17.89 0.00 30.86
N VAL A 829 -17.39 -1.02 31.56
CA VAL A 829 -17.57 -2.44 31.18
C VAL A 829 -19.06 -2.80 31.12
N GLU A 830 -19.84 -2.43 32.14
CA GLU A 830 -21.28 -2.66 32.17
C GLU A 830 -21.99 -1.89 31.05
N ARG A 831 -21.67 -0.60 30.89
CA ARG A 831 -22.24 0.26 29.85
C ARG A 831 -21.98 -0.26 28.43
N LEU A 832 -20.78 -0.75 28.14
CA LEU A 832 -20.45 -1.37 26.85
C LEU A 832 -21.27 -2.66 26.62
N GLY A 833 -21.56 -3.41 27.68
CA GLY A 833 -22.50 -4.54 27.64
C GLY A 833 -23.91 -4.10 27.23
N GLU A 834 -24.43 -3.02 27.82
CA GLU A 834 -25.76 -2.47 27.44
C GLU A 834 -25.79 -1.98 25.99
N LEU A 835 -24.69 -1.35 25.53
CA LEU A 835 -24.57 -0.92 24.14
C LEU A 835 -24.55 -2.11 23.18
N ALA A 836 -23.89 -3.21 23.55
CA ALA A 836 -23.90 -4.43 22.76
C ALA A 836 -25.33 -4.96 22.58
N ASP A 837 -26.13 -5.02 23.65
CA ASP A 837 -27.54 -5.41 23.56
C ASP A 837 -28.34 -4.44 22.69
N ARG A 838 -28.14 -3.12 22.87
CA ARG A 838 -28.82 -2.08 22.09
C ARG A 838 -28.55 -2.20 20.60
N TYR A 839 -27.31 -2.51 20.20
CA TYR A 839 -26.92 -2.58 18.79
C TYR A 839 -26.98 -4.00 18.22
N GLY A 840 -27.39 -5.00 18.99
CA GLY A 840 -27.56 -6.38 18.52
C GLY A 840 -26.25 -7.17 18.39
N PHE A 841 -25.23 -6.82 19.17
CA PHE A 841 -24.03 -7.65 19.31
C PHE A 841 -24.31 -8.76 20.31
N GLU A 842 -24.23 -10.00 19.87
CA GLU A 842 -24.50 -11.17 20.70
C GLU A 842 -23.21 -11.87 21.08
N LEU A 843 -23.20 -12.54 22.23
CA LEU A 843 -22.11 -13.46 22.54
C LEU A 843 -22.10 -14.57 21.50
N ALA A 844 -20.93 -14.90 20.95
CA ALA A 844 -20.82 -16.08 20.13
C ALA A 844 -21.33 -17.29 20.95
N GLU A 845 -22.02 -18.22 20.30
CA GLU A 845 -22.26 -19.52 20.93
C GLU A 845 -20.91 -20.17 21.26
N ALA A 846 -20.88 -21.31 21.97
CA ALA A 846 -19.65 -22.08 22.12
C ALA A 846 -19.18 -22.59 20.74
N THR A 847 -18.60 -21.69 19.95
CA THR A 847 -18.32 -21.78 18.51
C THR A 847 -17.26 -22.83 18.24
N ARG A 848 -16.45 -23.16 19.25
CA ARG A 848 -15.46 -24.22 19.13
C ARG A 848 -16.05 -25.64 19.22
N TRP A 849 -17.34 -25.84 19.55
CA TRP A 849 -17.80 -27.16 20.01
C TRP A 849 -19.17 -27.66 19.54
N ARG A 850 -19.80 -26.98 18.57
CA ARG A 850 -20.98 -27.52 17.85
C ARG A 850 -20.77 -27.79 16.36
N GLU A 851 -19.54 -27.74 15.87
CA GLU A 851 -19.22 -28.21 14.52
C GLU A 851 -18.58 -29.60 14.59
N THR A 852 -19.42 -30.61 14.81
CA THR A 852 -19.29 -31.83 14.00
C THR A 852 -20.33 -31.73 12.90
N LYS A 853 -19.90 -31.24 11.73
CA LYS A 853 -20.42 -31.68 10.44
C LYS A 853 -19.45 -31.38 9.32
#